data_AF-A0A1V3NXN8-F1
#
_entry.id   AF-A0A1V3NXN8-F1
#
_cell.length_a   1.000
_cell.length_b   1.000
_cell.length_c   1.000
_cell.angle_alpha   90.00
_cell.angle_beta   90.00
_cell.angle_gamma   90.00
#
_symmetry.space_group_name_H-M   'P 1'
#
loop_
_entity.id
_entity.type
_entity.pdbx_description
1 polymer ?
#
loop_
_entity_poly.entity_id
_entity_poly.type
_entity_poly.pdbx_seq_one_letter_code
_entity_poly.pdbx_strand_id
1 'polypeptide(L)'
;MQSVYRSLWNYLRSHWRGSALTLQPLDQLMPVVDEPGTWCASGNDPKFECVGTGFPLKAGWYRFSIELQDSDGDRLEPVLYFDYGHGMHESWSLHLGFIRPGTRHHAGVVLLLHDVQRLRLDPASMPCTFHAQHLTIRRLGRIGASWRMWRAVTREAAATGVDTHAFKLDAWRKLREPGGRHAFATWLHGLYVRRNSKAPTYERWLNLYDHSVAPISTHGDRLISILLPTFNTPEVWLRHCLDSVLAQSYSHWELCIADDASTEPQVRLVLEEYASRDARVRVVWRERNGHISAASNSALAMARGDFVALLDHDDELHPAALATIADSLQRHPQWQFVYSDEDKIDVDGRRYDPYFKPNWNPDLLHGQNCVSHLGVYSRALVNAAGGFREGLEGSQDWDLALRCSERLTADQIGHVPVVLYHWRAIAGSTAQGVDQKGYAHDAGRRALHEHFVRQGETAEVMEIEGLWGVFRIRHPLPDRLPQVSIIIPTRDRIDLLRQCVDSILERTTYPHYEIVVVDNQSVEPESMAYLAELAAHPRMRVQRHDQPFNYSSINNDAVGVCRGELICLLNNDIEVITPDWLEELASHAMRPHVGAVGAMLYYPDNTIQHAGVVTGVHGVAAHPYSGMPRGYSGQMARARLTQTMSAVTAACLMVRRTTYQQAGGLDASLQVAFNDIDFCLRLRQLGYTNVWTPFAELYHHESASRGHEDTPEKRARFSREVEFMKKRWGSLLDHDPAYNPNLTLAGEPFALAFPPREWPQFPIEAPAVTAGSATVHEVRTSHA
;
A
#
# COMPACT_ATOMS: atom_id res chain seq x y z
N MET A 1 -22.58 -50.46 40.95
CA MET A 1 -23.28 -49.62 39.93
C MET A 1 -23.29 -48.13 40.25
N GLN A 2 -23.60 -47.68 41.48
CA GLN A 2 -23.59 -46.25 41.83
C GLN A 2 -22.20 -45.58 41.80
N SER A 3 -21.12 -46.31 42.14
CA SER A 3 -19.73 -45.81 42.03
C SER A 3 -19.30 -45.57 40.57
N VAL A 4 -19.68 -46.47 39.65
CA VAL A 4 -19.40 -46.35 38.21
C VAL A 4 -20.20 -45.21 37.58
N TYR A 5 -21.47 -45.02 37.98
CA TYR A 5 -22.27 -43.87 37.55
C TYR A 5 -21.74 -42.54 38.09
N ARG A 6 -21.26 -42.47 39.33
CA ARG A 6 -20.60 -41.27 39.88
C ARG A 6 -19.28 -40.96 39.18
N SER A 7 -18.51 -41.99 38.81
CA SER A 7 -17.26 -41.85 38.06
C SER A 7 -17.52 -41.41 36.62
N LEU A 8 -18.50 -42.00 35.92
CA LEU A 8 -18.92 -41.56 34.58
C LEU A 8 -19.53 -40.15 34.62
N TRP A 9 -20.30 -39.81 35.64
CA TRP A 9 -20.90 -38.49 35.80
C TRP A 9 -19.87 -37.41 36.18
N ASN A 10 -18.84 -37.75 36.94
CA ASN A 10 -17.70 -36.87 37.23
C ASN A 10 -16.74 -36.75 36.04
N TYR A 11 -16.54 -37.83 35.27
CA TYR A 11 -15.78 -37.85 34.02
C TYR A 11 -16.48 -37.04 32.91
N LEU A 12 -17.82 -37.14 32.82
CA LEU A 12 -18.63 -36.31 31.94
C LEU A 12 -18.69 -34.87 32.47
N ARG A 13 -18.78 -34.61 33.78
CA ARG A 13 -18.70 -33.25 34.35
C ARG A 13 -17.33 -32.59 34.11
N SER A 14 -16.22 -33.33 34.18
CA SER A 14 -14.88 -32.80 33.91
C SER A 14 -14.64 -32.56 32.41
N HIS A 15 -15.31 -33.31 31.52
CA HIS A 15 -15.30 -33.04 30.08
C HIS A 15 -16.28 -31.92 29.65
N TRP A 16 -17.25 -31.57 30.49
CA TRP A 16 -18.25 -30.52 30.21
C TRP A 16 -17.89 -29.15 30.80
N ARG A 17 -17.13 -29.08 31.90
CA ARG A 17 -16.58 -27.84 32.47
C ARG A 17 -15.21 -27.57 31.84
N GLY A 18 -15.05 -26.44 31.13
CA GLY A 18 -13.74 -26.00 30.65
C GLY A 18 -12.77 -25.79 31.82
N SER A 19 -11.47 -25.84 31.55
CA SER A 19 -10.46 -25.48 32.55
C SER A 19 -10.58 -23.98 32.84
N ALA A 20 -10.89 -23.63 34.08
CA ALA A 20 -10.81 -22.26 34.55
C ALA A 20 -9.32 -21.89 34.70
N LEU A 21 -8.96 -20.72 34.17
CA LEU A 21 -7.64 -20.13 34.31
C LEU A 21 -7.75 -18.93 35.24
N THR A 22 -6.81 -18.82 36.16
CA THR A 22 -6.64 -17.68 37.04
C THR A 22 -5.81 -16.64 36.32
N LEU A 23 -6.26 -15.38 36.33
CA LEU A 23 -5.52 -14.24 35.81
C LEU A 23 -4.59 -13.73 36.92
N GLN A 24 -3.29 -13.99 36.79
CA GLN A 24 -2.28 -13.51 37.73
C GLN A 24 -1.59 -12.26 37.14
N PRO A 25 -1.67 -11.09 37.79
CA PRO A 25 -1.06 -9.88 37.27
C PRO A 25 0.47 -10.03 37.26
N LEU A 26 1.12 -9.58 36.18
CA LEU A 26 2.58 -9.58 36.05
C LEU A 26 3.15 -8.17 36.04
N ASP A 27 2.61 -7.29 35.19
CA ASP A 27 3.17 -5.96 34.93
C ASP A 27 2.07 -4.92 34.70
N GLN A 28 2.34 -3.69 35.15
CA GLN A 28 1.48 -2.49 35.02
C GLN A 28 0.01 -2.66 35.39
N LEU A 29 -0.32 -3.65 36.24
CA LEU A 29 -1.68 -3.97 36.67
C LEU A 29 -1.80 -3.94 38.18
N MET A 30 -2.72 -3.11 38.67
CA MET A 30 -3.08 -3.05 40.08
C MET A 30 -4.55 -3.39 40.26
N PRO A 31 -4.92 -4.25 41.23
CA PRO A 31 -6.33 -4.45 41.56
C PRO A 31 -6.92 -3.18 42.18
N VAL A 32 -8.16 -2.84 41.84
CA VAL A 32 -8.89 -1.74 42.47
C VAL A 32 -9.42 -2.20 43.83
N VAL A 33 -9.15 -1.40 44.87
CA VAL A 33 -9.59 -1.70 46.24
C VAL A 33 -11.12 -1.67 46.30
N ASP A 34 -11.72 -2.64 46.99
CA ASP A 34 -13.17 -2.80 47.17
C ASP A 34 -14.00 -3.12 45.91
N GLU A 35 -13.37 -3.37 44.76
CA GLU A 35 -14.03 -3.82 43.52
C GLU A 35 -13.40 -5.11 42.96
N PRO A 36 -13.85 -6.30 43.43
CA PRO A 36 -13.28 -7.57 43.00
C PRO A 36 -13.37 -7.77 41.48
N GLY A 37 -12.22 -7.98 40.83
CA GLY A 37 -12.14 -8.19 39.38
C GLY A 37 -11.93 -6.95 38.55
N THR A 38 -11.93 -5.77 39.17
CA THR A 38 -11.55 -4.52 38.53
C THR A 38 -10.05 -4.29 38.69
N TRP A 39 -9.42 -3.89 37.60
CA TRP A 39 -7.98 -3.66 37.47
C TRP A 39 -7.72 -2.29 36.87
N CYS A 40 -6.67 -1.63 37.35
CA CYS A 40 -6.14 -0.40 36.79
C CYS A 40 -4.83 -0.73 36.06
N ALA A 41 -4.81 -0.48 34.75
CA ALA A 41 -3.59 -0.47 33.94
C ALA A 41 -2.92 0.90 34.04
N SER A 42 -1.69 0.96 34.54
CA SER A 42 -0.96 2.22 34.75
C SER A 42 -0.07 2.64 33.56
N GLY A 43 0.10 1.78 32.56
CA GLY A 43 0.90 2.05 31.37
C GLY A 43 0.34 1.34 30.13
N ASN A 44 1.18 1.19 29.11
CA ASN A 44 0.81 0.66 27.79
C ASN A 44 1.03 -0.85 27.61
N ASP A 45 1.50 -1.56 28.64
CA ASP A 45 1.83 -2.98 28.56
C ASP A 45 1.32 -3.81 29.75
N PRO A 46 0.02 -3.70 30.14
CA PRO A 46 -0.55 -4.50 31.20
C PRO A 46 -0.61 -5.98 30.83
N LYS A 47 -0.21 -6.88 31.73
CA LYS A 47 -0.12 -8.33 31.44
C LYS A 47 -0.66 -9.22 32.55
N PHE A 48 -1.47 -10.19 32.18
CA PHE A 48 -1.80 -11.34 33.04
C PHE A 48 -1.10 -12.61 32.56
N GLU A 49 -0.48 -13.34 33.47
CA GLU A 49 -0.23 -14.77 33.27
C GLU A 49 -1.53 -15.55 33.49
N CYS A 50 -1.87 -16.44 32.56
CA CYS A 50 -3.06 -17.29 32.67
C CYS A 50 -2.68 -18.65 33.26
N VAL A 51 -2.90 -18.82 34.56
CA VAL A 51 -2.44 -19.99 35.34
C VAL A 51 -3.60 -20.98 35.57
N GLY A 52 -3.37 -22.28 35.36
CA GLY A 52 -4.39 -23.29 35.69
C GLY A 52 -3.96 -24.73 35.44
N THR A 53 -4.76 -25.67 35.95
CA THR A 53 -4.55 -27.12 35.77
C THR A 53 -5.06 -27.56 34.40
N GLY A 54 -4.18 -27.59 33.40
CA GLY A 54 -4.54 -27.94 32.02
C GLY A 54 -3.46 -27.74 30.96
N PHE A 55 -2.30 -27.18 31.33
CA PHE A 55 -1.14 -27.07 30.45
C PHE A 55 -0.32 -28.39 30.44
N PRO A 56 0.33 -28.73 29.30
CA PRO A 56 0.27 -28.02 28.03
C PRO A 56 -1.07 -28.20 27.32
N LEU A 57 -1.59 -27.13 26.70
CA LEU A 57 -2.76 -27.19 25.85
C LEU A 57 -2.36 -27.79 24.51
N LYS A 58 -2.94 -28.94 24.14
CA LYS A 58 -2.65 -29.59 22.86
C LYS A 58 -3.16 -28.80 21.67
N ALA A 59 -2.44 -28.83 20.55
CA ALA A 59 -2.91 -28.22 19.30
C ALA A 59 -4.35 -28.64 18.96
N GLY A 60 -5.13 -27.69 18.43
CA GLY A 60 -6.52 -27.90 18.05
C GLY A 60 -7.45 -26.73 18.40
N TRP A 61 -8.75 -27.01 18.33
CA TRP A 61 -9.80 -26.00 18.50
C TRP A 61 -10.18 -25.84 19.96
N TYR A 62 -10.37 -24.60 20.39
CA TYR A 62 -10.78 -24.25 21.74
C TYR A 62 -11.92 -23.24 21.71
N ARG A 63 -12.78 -23.29 22.72
CA ARG A 63 -13.67 -22.21 23.10
C ARG A 63 -12.99 -21.42 24.21
N PHE A 64 -12.78 -20.15 23.97
CA PHE A 64 -12.32 -19.19 24.95
C PHE A 64 -13.53 -18.41 25.46
N SER A 65 -13.64 -18.20 26.77
CA SER A 65 -14.68 -17.33 27.34
C SER A 65 -14.11 -16.53 28.51
N ILE A 66 -14.42 -15.25 28.58
CA ILE A 66 -13.89 -14.31 29.58
C ILE A 66 -14.94 -13.25 29.92
N GLU A 67 -14.93 -12.78 31.16
CA GLU A 67 -15.59 -11.54 31.54
C GLU A 67 -14.59 -10.40 31.40
N LEU A 68 -14.83 -9.49 30.46
CA LEU A 68 -13.95 -8.37 30.18
C LEU A 68 -14.77 -7.13 29.79
N GLN A 69 -14.57 -6.01 30.47
CA GLN A 69 -15.28 -4.75 30.19
C GLN A 69 -14.45 -3.55 30.62
N ASP A 70 -14.31 -2.54 29.76
CA ASP A 70 -13.66 -1.28 30.12
C ASP A 70 -14.64 -0.45 30.95
N SER A 71 -14.14 0.12 32.04
CA SER A 71 -14.93 0.95 32.95
C SER A 71 -15.17 2.35 32.40
N ASP A 72 -14.26 2.88 31.54
CA ASP A 72 -14.32 4.26 31.05
C ASP A 72 -14.36 4.39 29.50
N GLY A 73 -14.61 3.32 28.73
CA GLY A 73 -14.65 3.42 27.26
C GLY A 73 -14.60 2.11 26.45
N ASP A 74 -13.94 2.13 25.27
CA ASP A 74 -13.57 0.95 24.45
C ASP A 74 -12.04 0.88 24.26
N ARG A 75 -11.28 0.89 25.37
CA ARG A 75 -9.80 0.84 25.38
C ARG A 75 -9.24 -0.57 25.57
N LEU A 76 -10.11 -1.57 25.68
CA LEU A 76 -9.71 -2.97 25.83
C LEU A 76 -9.30 -3.57 24.49
N GLU A 77 -8.14 -4.20 24.49
CA GLU A 77 -7.52 -4.82 23.31
C GLU A 77 -6.93 -6.17 23.66
N PRO A 78 -7.76 -7.11 24.13
CA PRO A 78 -7.28 -8.37 24.67
C PRO A 78 -6.53 -9.19 23.62
N VAL A 79 -5.22 -9.36 23.84
CA VAL A 79 -4.34 -10.20 23.04
C VAL A 79 -3.90 -11.40 23.87
N LEU A 80 -4.00 -12.60 23.30
CA LEU A 80 -3.38 -13.79 23.87
C LEU A 80 -1.99 -13.98 23.28
N TYR A 81 -0.99 -14.21 24.12
CA TYR A 81 0.32 -14.65 23.70
C TYR A 81 0.55 -16.10 24.11
N PHE A 82 1.14 -16.87 23.20
CA PHE A 82 1.39 -18.30 23.37
C PHE A 82 2.89 -18.57 23.48
N ASP A 83 3.27 -19.32 24.51
CA ASP A 83 4.62 -19.89 24.60
C ASP A 83 4.57 -21.36 24.15
N TYR A 84 5.25 -21.66 23.05
CA TYR A 84 5.36 -23.01 22.50
C TYR A 84 6.56 -23.80 23.05
N GLY A 85 7.27 -23.28 24.07
CA GLY A 85 8.44 -23.90 24.70
C GLY A 85 9.75 -23.15 24.49
N HIS A 86 9.71 -21.96 23.87
CA HIS A 86 10.88 -21.14 23.55
C HIS A 86 10.77 -19.69 24.09
N GLY A 87 9.74 -19.39 24.88
CA GLY A 87 9.43 -18.05 25.34
C GLY A 87 8.27 -17.42 24.57
N MET A 88 7.84 -16.24 25.03
CA MET A 88 6.75 -15.47 24.40
C MET A 88 7.32 -14.58 23.29
N HIS A 89 6.75 -14.64 22.09
CA HIS A 89 7.11 -13.80 20.96
C HIS A 89 5.87 -13.10 20.39
N GLU A 90 6.03 -11.89 19.87
CA GLU A 90 4.93 -11.11 19.27
C GLU A 90 4.28 -11.81 18.08
N SER A 91 5.06 -12.55 17.30
CA SER A 91 4.58 -13.37 16.20
C SER A 91 3.66 -14.53 16.62
N TRP A 92 3.61 -14.85 17.93
CA TRP A 92 2.80 -15.92 18.51
C TRP A 92 1.69 -15.34 19.39
N SER A 93 0.97 -14.38 18.82
CA SER A 93 -0.14 -13.69 19.47
C SER A 93 -1.46 -13.86 18.71
N LEU A 94 -2.58 -13.65 19.40
CA LEU A 94 -3.92 -13.67 18.84
C LEU A 94 -4.80 -12.61 19.49
N HIS A 95 -5.27 -11.66 18.68
CA HIS A 95 -6.31 -10.72 19.11
C HIS A 95 -7.64 -11.44 19.33
N LEU A 96 -8.27 -11.19 20.48
CA LEU A 96 -9.59 -11.73 20.80
C LEU A 96 -10.70 -10.89 20.18
N GLY A 97 -10.74 -10.86 18.86
CA GLY A 97 -11.64 -10.01 18.08
C GLY A 97 -13.16 -10.29 18.24
N PHE A 98 -13.53 -11.38 18.92
CA PHE A 98 -14.92 -11.63 19.31
C PHE A 98 -15.37 -10.80 20.52
N ILE A 99 -14.47 -10.02 21.13
CA ILE A 99 -14.76 -9.12 22.25
C ILE A 99 -15.43 -7.84 21.72
N ARG A 100 -16.61 -7.52 22.25
CA ARG A 100 -17.46 -6.42 21.77
C ARG A 100 -17.62 -5.32 22.82
N PRO A 101 -17.51 -4.03 22.46
CA PRO A 101 -17.67 -2.93 23.40
C PRO A 101 -19.07 -2.95 24.02
N GLY A 102 -19.20 -2.46 25.26
CA GLY A 102 -20.49 -2.40 25.96
C GLY A 102 -21.06 -3.77 26.39
N THR A 103 -20.32 -4.86 26.22
CA THR A 103 -20.72 -6.19 26.72
C THR A 103 -19.65 -6.73 27.67
N ARG A 104 -20.08 -7.37 28.77
CA ARG A 104 -19.18 -7.90 29.79
C ARG A 104 -18.71 -9.33 29.51
N HIS A 105 -19.56 -10.16 28.90
CA HIS A 105 -19.27 -11.59 28.71
C HIS A 105 -18.94 -11.89 27.26
N HIS A 106 -17.76 -12.45 27.04
CA HIS A 106 -17.26 -12.75 25.70
C HIS A 106 -16.98 -14.22 25.55
N ALA A 107 -17.26 -14.76 24.36
CA ALA A 107 -16.86 -16.11 24.03
C ALA A 107 -16.61 -16.29 22.53
N GLY A 108 -15.51 -16.94 22.20
CA GLY A 108 -15.11 -17.19 20.82
C GLY A 108 -14.42 -18.54 20.62
N VAL A 109 -14.19 -18.86 19.36
CA VAL A 109 -13.44 -20.04 18.93
C VAL A 109 -12.02 -19.61 18.60
N VAL A 110 -11.05 -20.35 19.13
CA VAL A 110 -9.61 -20.13 18.92
C VAL A 110 -9.00 -21.41 18.37
N LEU A 111 -8.11 -21.29 17.37
CA LEU A 111 -7.31 -22.39 16.86
C LEU A 111 -5.88 -22.28 17.38
N LEU A 112 -5.42 -23.31 18.10
CA LEU A 112 -4.01 -23.44 18.50
C LEU A 112 -3.30 -24.33 17.47
N LEU A 113 -2.29 -23.79 16.79
CA LEU A 113 -1.53 -24.52 15.77
C LEU A 113 -0.49 -25.48 16.36
N HIS A 114 0.02 -25.16 17.55
CA HIS A 114 1.01 -25.94 18.28
C HIS A 114 0.59 -26.14 19.74
N ASP A 115 1.29 -27.02 20.45
CA ASP A 115 1.08 -27.26 21.87
C ASP A 115 1.54 -26.04 22.68
N VAL A 116 0.64 -25.43 23.46
CA VAL A 116 0.91 -24.23 24.26
C VAL A 116 1.33 -24.63 25.67
N GLN A 117 2.53 -24.23 26.09
CA GLN A 117 3.09 -24.48 27.42
C GLN A 117 2.62 -23.44 28.44
N ARG A 118 2.59 -22.16 28.05
CA ARG A 118 2.11 -21.04 28.88
C ARG A 118 1.28 -20.09 28.04
N LEU A 119 0.37 -19.39 28.70
CA LEU A 119 -0.55 -18.43 28.07
C LEU A 119 -0.48 -17.11 28.84
N ARG A 120 -0.38 -16.01 28.10
CA ARG A 120 -0.45 -14.64 28.64
C ARG A 120 -1.63 -13.92 28.00
N LEU A 121 -2.33 -13.09 28.77
CA LEU A 121 -3.40 -12.21 28.30
C LEU A 121 -2.99 -10.76 28.57
N ASP A 122 -2.96 -9.97 27.51
CA ASP A 122 -2.68 -8.54 27.57
C ASP A 122 -4.02 -7.84 27.32
N PRO A 123 -4.70 -7.30 28.35
CA PRO A 123 -6.09 -6.85 28.25
C PRO A 123 -6.25 -5.51 27.54
N ALA A 124 -5.22 -4.66 27.53
CA ALA A 124 -5.22 -3.32 26.96
C ALA A 124 -3.80 -2.92 26.53
N SER A 125 -3.69 -1.86 25.73
CA SER A 125 -2.43 -1.30 25.21
C SER A 125 -2.18 0.15 25.69
N MET A 126 -3.01 0.64 26.61
CA MET A 126 -2.96 2.00 27.15
C MET A 126 -3.52 2.03 28.58
N PRO A 127 -3.22 3.08 29.38
CA PRO A 127 -3.76 3.21 30.73
C PRO A 127 -5.29 3.25 30.73
N CYS A 128 -5.90 2.36 31.51
CA CYS A 128 -7.36 2.27 31.63
C CYS A 128 -7.78 1.50 32.89
N THR A 129 -9.00 1.73 33.35
CA THR A 129 -9.64 0.89 34.37
C THR A 129 -10.56 -0.10 33.67
N PHE A 130 -10.48 -1.38 34.00
CA PHE A 130 -11.31 -2.41 33.38
C PHE A 130 -11.61 -3.57 34.33
N HIS A 131 -12.73 -4.23 34.11
CA HIS A 131 -13.10 -5.47 34.75
C HIS A 131 -12.57 -6.67 33.96
N ALA A 132 -11.85 -7.60 34.59
CA ALA A 132 -11.38 -8.86 34.00
C ALA A 132 -11.48 -10.04 34.97
N GLN A 133 -12.33 -11.02 34.67
CA GLN A 133 -12.50 -12.25 35.48
C GLN A 133 -12.93 -13.47 34.65
N HIS A 134 -13.01 -14.62 35.33
CA HIS A 134 -13.67 -15.84 34.85
C HIS A 134 -13.17 -16.34 33.49
N LEU A 135 -11.86 -16.29 33.27
CA LEU A 135 -11.26 -16.86 32.08
C LEU A 135 -11.42 -18.39 32.06
N THR A 136 -12.04 -18.92 31.02
CA THR A 136 -12.19 -20.35 30.80
C THR A 136 -11.78 -20.77 29.39
N ILE A 137 -11.07 -21.89 29.30
CA ILE A 137 -10.68 -22.51 28.04
C ILE A 137 -11.23 -23.94 27.95
N ARG A 138 -11.85 -24.29 26.83
CA ARG A 138 -12.45 -25.61 26.62
C ARG A 138 -12.12 -26.16 25.25
N ARG A 139 -11.50 -27.34 25.18
CA ARG A 139 -11.23 -28.01 23.92
C ARG A 139 -12.52 -28.34 23.17
N LEU A 140 -12.53 -28.11 21.87
CA LEU A 140 -13.63 -28.40 20.95
C LEU A 140 -13.20 -29.47 19.95
N GLY A 141 -14.12 -30.37 19.62
CA GLY A 141 -14.02 -31.14 18.39
C GLY A 141 -14.24 -30.25 17.16
N ARG A 142 -13.65 -30.62 16.02
CA ARG A 142 -13.74 -29.87 14.75
C ARG A 142 -15.18 -29.55 14.33
N ILE A 143 -16.11 -30.50 14.51
CA ILE A 143 -17.54 -30.31 14.24
C ILE A 143 -18.13 -29.22 15.16
N GLY A 144 -17.81 -29.28 16.45
CA GLY A 144 -18.30 -28.32 17.44
C GLY A 144 -17.74 -26.91 17.26
N ALA A 145 -16.51 -26.78 16.74
CA ALA A 145 -15.92 -25.51 16.33
C ALA A 145 -16.59 -24.97 15.06
N SER A 146 -16.69 -25.81 14.02
CA SER A 146 -17.29 -25.45 12.73
C SER A 146 -18.73 -24.97 12.89
N TRP A 147 -19.55 -25.66 13.68
CA TRP A 147 -20.94 -25.25 13.93
C TRP A 147 -21.04 -23.89 14.64
N ARG A 148 -20.12 -23.59 15.57
CA ARG A 148 -20.10 -22.30 16.26
C ARG A 148 -19.69 -21.18 15.32
N MET A 149 -18.61 -21.38 14.57
CA MET A 149 -18.16 -20.43 13.56
C MET A 149 -19.25 -20.17 12.52
N TRP A 150 -19.90 -21.23 12.04
CA TRP A 150 -21.02 -21.15 11.10
C TRP A 150 -22.15 -20.27 11.63
N ARG A 151 -22.66 -20.54 12.83
CA ARG A 151 -23.74 -19.73 13.44
C ARG A 151 -23.33 -18.26 13.58
N ALA A 152 -22.07 -18.01 13.90
CA ALA A 152 -21.54 -16.66 14.06
C ALA A 152 -21.54 -15.91 12.72
N VAL A 153 -20.96 -16.52 11.68
CA VAL A 153 -20.88 -15.93 10.33
C VAL A 153 -22.26 -15.77 9.69
N THR A 154 -23.15 -16.77 9.79
CA THR A 154 -24.50 -16.67 9.20
C THR A 154 -25.40 -15.64 9.87
N ARG A 155 -25.25 -15.43 11.19
CA ARG A 155 -26.04 -14.43 11.92
C ARG A 155 -25.68 -13.01 11.46
N GLU A 156 -24.41 -12.77 11.18
CA GLU A 156 -23.94 -11.51 10.63
C GLU A 156 -24.36 -11.32 9.18
N ALA A 157 -24.19 -12.34 8.33
CA ALA A 157 -24.64 -12.28 6.93
C ALA A 157 -26.14 -11.94 6.81
N ALA A 158 -26.97 -12.48 7.72
CA ALA A 158 -28.38 -12.15 7.80
C ALA A 158 -28.67 -10.72 8.29
N ALA A 159 -27.79 -10.15 9.14
CA ALA A 159 -27.93 -8.79 9.64
C ALA A 159 -27.44 -7.73 8.64
N THR A 160 -26.51 -8.09 7.74
CA THR A 160 -25.91 -7.21 6.74
C THR A 160 -26.54 -7.32 5.35
N GLY A 161 -27.64 -8.07 5.21
CA GLY A 161 -28.39 -8.17 3.94
C GLY A 161 -27.71 -9.00 2.85
N VAL A 162 -26.71 -9.82 3.19
CA VAL A 162 -26.02 -10.73 2.25
C VAL A 162 -26.97 -11.83 1.79
N ASP A 163 -26.91 -12.18 0.50
CA ASP A 163 -27.68 -13.31 -0.04
C ASP A 163 -27.24 -14.64 0.61
N THR A 164 -28.05 -15.08 1.56
CA THR A 164 -27.81 -16.31 2.32
C THR A 164 -27.91 -17.58 1.47
N HIS A 165 -28.49 -17.52 0.26
CA HIS A 165 -28.57 -18.63 -0.67
C HIS A 165 -27.22 -18.89 -1.35
N ALA A 166 -26.61 -17.86 -1.93
CA ALA A 166 -25.26 -17.93 -2.50
C ALA A 166 -24.21 -18.37 -1.46
N PHE A 167 -24.30 -17.85 -0.24
CA PHE A 167 -23.39 -18.23 0.85
C PHE A 167 -23.50 -19.73 1.23
N LYS A 168 -24.71 -20.29 1.22
CA LYS A 168 -24.94 -21.72 1.47
C LYS A 168 -24.41 -22.59 0.33
N LEU A 169 -24.50 -22.12 -0.92
CA LEU A 169 -23.95 -22.80 -2.09
C LEU A 169 -22.41 -22.88 -2.01
N ASP A 170 -21.73 -21.80 -1.63
CA ASP A 170 -20.28 -21.78 -1.45
C ASP A 170 -19.82 -22.74 -0.34
N ALA A 171 -20.53 -22.75 0.78
CA ALA A 171 -20.29 -23.69 1.87
C ALA A 171 -20.44 -25.15 1.42
N TRP A 172 -21.46 -25.43 0.60
CA TRP A 172 -21.69 -26.75 0.01
C TRP A 172 -20.60 -27.17 -0.97
N ARG A 173 -20.12 -26.23 -1.80
CA ARG A 173 -19.01 -26.43 -2.74
C ARG A 173 -17.72 -26.76 -1.98
N LYS A 174 -17.38 -25.98 -0.95
CA LYS A 174 -16.20 -26.20 -0.09
C LYS A 174 -16.21 -27.53 0.66
N LEU A 175 -17.39 -28.05 1.04
CA LEU A 175 -17.52 -29.38 1.65
C LEU A 175 -17.22 -30.54 0.67
N ARG A 176 -17.31 -30.29 -0.64
CA ARG A 176 -17.08 -31.28 -1.71
C ARG A 176 -15.68 -31.22 -2.33
N GLU A 177 -14.86 -30.25 -1.96
CA GLU A 177 -13.45 -30.16 -2.37
C GLU A 177 -12.59 -31.30 -1.78
N PRO A 178 -11.45 -31.66 -2.41
CA PRO A 178 -10.46 -32.57 -1.81
C PRO A 178 -10.06 -32.06 -0.42
N GLY A 179 -10.19 -32.93 0.60
CA GLY A 179 -10.03 -32.54 2.01
C GLY A 179 -11.34 -32.29 2.76
N GLY A 180 -12.48 -32.22 2.06
CA GLY A 180 -13.85 -32.27 2.59
C GLY A 180 -14.08 -31.41 3.84
N ARG A 181 -14.32 -32.05 4.99
CA ARG A 181 -14.59 -31.37 6.27
C ARG A 181 -13.40 -30.55 6.80
N HIS A 182 -12.17 -30.83 6.35
CA HIS A 182 -10.99 -30.06 6.73
C HIS A 182 -10.92 -28.74 5.94
N ALA A 183 -11.05 -28.80 4.61
CA ALA A 183 -11.12 -27.62 3.75
C ALA A 183 -12.25 -26.68 4.17
N PHE A 184 -13.43 -27.24 4.43
CA PHE A 184 -14.57 -26.47 4.96
C PHE A 184 -14.28 -25.78 6.30
N ALA A 185 -13.67 -26.49 7.26
CA ALA A 185 -13.36 -25.92 8.57
C ALA A 185 -12.31 -24.81 8.48
N THR A 186 -11.30 -24.95 7.61
CA THR A 186 -10.27 -23.94 7.37
C THR A 186 -10.84 -22.71 6.68
N TRP A 187 -11.65 -22.90 5.63
CA TRP A 187 -12.35 -21.81 4.94
C TRP A 187 -13.28 -21.03 5.90
N LEU A 188 -14.10 -21.77 6.66
CA LEU A 188 -15.02 -21.17 7.62
C LEU A 188 -14.30 -20.46 8.76
N HIS A 189 -13.12 -20.95 9.16
CA HIS A 189 -12.27 -20.26 10.11
C HIS A 189 -11.71 -18.95 9.54
N GLY A 190 -11.28 -18.92 8.29
CA GLY A 190 -10.85 -17.69 7.63
C GLY A 190 -11.95 -16.62 7.65
N LEU A 191 -13.18 -16.99 7.31
CA LEU A 191 -14.35 -16.10 7.41
C LEU A 191 -14.64 -15.66 8.86
N TYR A 192 -14.57 -16.60 9.80
CA TYR A 192 -14.80 -16.32 11.22
C TYR A 192 -13.74 -15.39 11.81
N VAL A 193 -12.47 -15.56 11.43
CA VAL A 193 -11.37 -14.68 11.83
C VAL A 193 -11.59 -13.31 11.21
N ARG A 194 -11.84 -13.19 9.89
CA ARG A 194 -12.13 -11.91 9.22
C ARG A 194 -13.28 -11.13 9.87
N ARG A 195 -14.35 -11.83 10.25
CA ARG A 195 -15.49 -11.28 10.99
C ARG A 195 -15.11 -10.71 12.36
N ASN A 196 -14.19 -11.37 13.05
CA ASN A 196 -13.82 -11.02 14.40
C ASN A 196 -12.63 -10.08 14.45
N SER A 197 -11.75 -10.06 13.44
CA SER A 197 -10.73 -9.02 13.33
C SER A 197 -11.44 -7.68 13.21
N LYS A 198 -11.48 -6.92 14.32
CA LYS A 198 -11.59 -5.47 14.21
C LYS A 198 -10.33 -5.07 13.45
N ALA A 199 -10.46 -4.67 12.17
CA ALA A 199 -9.42 -3.87 11.57
C ALA A 199 -9.24 -2.69 12.53
N PRO A 200 -8.06 -2.49 13.10
CA PRO A 200 -7.89 -1.44 14.08
C PRO A 200 -8.27 -0.11 13.40
N THR A 201 -9.12 0.66 14.06
CA THR A 201 -9.66 1.88 13.46
C THR A 201 -8.55 2.91 13.35
N TYR A 202 -8.66 3.81 12.37
CA TYR A 202 -7.72 4.93 12.27
C TYR A 202 -7.73 5.78 13.54
N GLU A 203 -8.90 6.03 14.14
CA GLU A 203 -9.04 6.69 15.45
C GLU A 203 -8.21 6.03 16.56
N ARG A 204 -8.15 4.69 16.59
CA ARG A 204 -7.31 3.95 17.54
C ARG A 204 -5.83 4.04 17.18
N TRP A 205 -5.50 3.99 15.89
CA TRP A 205 -4.13 4.21 15.43
C TRP A 205 -3.62 5.58 15.89
N LEU A 206 -4.46 6.61 15.76
CA LEU A 206 -4.16 7.95 16.24
C LEU A 206 -3.93 7.96 17.75
N ASN A 207 -4.85 7.40 18.54
CA ASN A 207 -4.71 7.38 20.00
C ASN A 207 -3.45 6.68 20.52
N LEU A 208 -2.79 5.83 19.74
CA LEU A 208 -1.57 5.12 20.13
C LEU A 208 -0.30 5.74 19.54
N TYR A 209 -0.39 6.28 18.32
CA TYR A 209 0.78 6.62 17.51
C TYR A 209 0.78 8.06 16.98
N ASP A 210 -0.36 8.76 17.02
CA ASP A 210 -0.48 10.19 16.77
C ASP A 210 -0.19 10.98 18.06
N HIS A 211 0.92 10.60 18.70
CA HIS A 211 1.46 11.37 19.80
C HIS A 211 2.62 12.17 19.27
N SER A 212 2.67 13.45 19.68
CA SER A 212 3.78 14.37 19.44
C SER A 212 5.09 13.60 19.46
N VAL A 213 5.73 13.47 18.30
CA VAL A 213 7.09 12.93 18.21
C VAL A 213 7.86 13.61 19.34
N ALA A 214 8.34 12.81 20.31
CA ALA A 214 8.98 13.30 21.53
C ALA A 214 9.86 14.49 21.16
N PRO A 215 9.80 15.63 21.90
CA PRO A 215 10.33 16.92 21.46
C PRO A 215 11.69 16.70 20.82
N ILE A 216 11.68 16.69 19.48
CA ILE A 216 12.90 16.46 18.73
C ILE A 216 13.76 17.64 19.12
N SER A 217 14.97 17.35 19.60
CA SER A 217 15.92 18.37 20.00
C SER A 217 15.89 19.50 18.98
N THR A 218 15.57 20.71 19.44
CA THR A 218 15.30 21.92 18.64
C THR A 218 16.56 22.46 17.97
N HIS A 219 17.36 21.60 17.34
CA HIS A 219 18.68 21.91 16.77
C HIS A 219 18.62 22.32 15.30
N GLY A 220 17.49 22.89 14.85
CA GLY A 220 17.36 23.47 13.52
C GLY A 220 17.17 24.98 13.60
N ASP A 221 18.07 25.75 13.01
CA ASP A 221 18.00 27.23 12.94
C ASP A 221 17.28 27.74 11.67
N ARG A 222 16.65 26.84 10.89
CA ARG A 222 16.07 27.19 9.59
C ARG A 222 14.69 27.80 9.74
N LEU A 223 14.55 29.07 9.33
CA LEU A 223 13.25 29.72 9.27
C LEU A 223 12.38 29.09 8.17
N ILE A 224 11.19 28.62 8.54
CA ILE A 224 10.15 28.15 7.61
C ILE A 224 9.07 29.24 7.48
N SER A 225 8.83 29.74 6.28
CA SER A 225 7.74 30.70 6.01
C SER A 225 6.50 29.97 5.54
N ILE A 226 5.43 30.02 6.31
CA ILE A 226 4.14 29.40 5.95
C ILE A 226 3.37 30.40 5.08
N LEU A 227 2.96 29.98 3.89
CA LEU A 227 2.21 30.80 2.94
C LEU A 227 0.71 30.51 3.12
N LEU A 228 -0.06 31.53 3.48
CA LEU A 228 -1.49 31.40 3.76
C LEU A 228 -2.29 32.38 2.88
N PRO A 229 -2.67 32.01 1.65
CA PRO A 229 -3.66 32.77 0.89
C PRO A 229 -5.01 32.68 1.61
N THR A 230 -5.72 33.80 1.79
CA THR A 230 -6.97 33.84 2.57
C THR A 230 -8.05 34.63 1.85
N PHE A 231 -9.26 34.07 1.74
CA PHE A 231 -10.41 34.76 1.16
C PHE A 231 -11.73 34.29 1.79
N ASN A 232 -12.44 35.19 2.47
CA ASN A 232 -13.80 34.97 3.00
C ASN A 232 -13.97 33.68 3.84
N THR A 233 -12.91 33.25 4.52
CA THR A 233 -12.93 32.06 5.38
C THR A 233 -13.89 32.26 6.56
N PRO A 234 -14.77 31.28 6.88
CA PRO A 234 -15.56 31.32 8.09
C PRO A 234 -14.66 31.45 9.33
N GLU A 235 -15.02 32.34 10.26
CA GLU A 235 -14.19 32.69 11.41
C GLU A 235 -13.72 31.49 12.21
N VAL A 236 -14.59 30.50 12.44
CA VAL A 236 -14.25 29.29 13.19
C VAL A 236 -13.10 28.53 12.55
N TRP A 237 -13.12 28.32 11.23
CA TRP A 237 -12.09 27.58 10.52
C TRP A 237 -10.79 28.38 10.39
N LEU A 238 -10.90 29.69 10.16
CA LEU A 238 -9.74 30.56 10.13
C LEU A 238 -9.01 30.56 11.49
N ARG A 239 -9.75 30.62 12.60
CA ARG A 239 -9.16 30.54 13.95
C ARG A 239 -8.49 29.20 14.21
N HIS A 240 -9.14 28.08 13.86
CA HIS A 240 -8.53 26.75 13.98
C HIS A 240 -7.22 26.64 13.18
N CYS A 241 -7.21 27.13 11.93
CA CYS A 241 -6.01 27.18 11.10
C CYS A 241 -4.89 27.97 11.79
N LEU A 242 -5.16 29.21 12.20
CA LEU A 242 -4.16 30.08 12.84
C LEU A 242 -3.68 29.55 14.19
N ASP A 243 -4.57 28.98 15.00
CA ASP A 243 -4.22 28.35 16.28
C ASP A 243 -3.33 27.12 16.06
N SER A 244 -3.56 26.33 15.00
CA SER A 244 -2.70 25.18 14.66
C SER A 244 -1.27 25.58 14.31
N VAL A 245 -1.08 26.77 13.72
CA VAL A 245 0.23 27.37 13.44
C VAL A 245 0.88 27.89 14.73
N LEU A 246 0.12 28.58 15.58
CA LEU A 246 0.63 29.07 16.88
C LEU A 246 1.02 27.93 17.83
N ALA A 247 0.36 26.77 17.74
CA ALA A 247 0.60 25.59 18.54
C ALA A 247 1.83 24.76 18.11
N GLN A 248 2.51 25.14 17.01
CA GLN A 248 3.68 24.41 16.53
C GLN A 248 4.79 24.36 17.57
N SER A 249 5.33 23.17 17.81
CA SER A 249 6.42 22.94 18.77
C SER A 249 7.76 23.51 18.31
N TYR A 250 7.92 23.72 17.00
CA TYR A 250 9.06 24.43 16.42
C TYR A 250 8.85 25.94 16.51
N SER A 251 9.88 26.70 16.91
CA SER A 251 9.75 28.15 17.12
C SER A 251 10.18 29.00 15.93
N HIS A 252 11.04 28.49 15.04
CA HIS A 252 11.62 29.23 13.91
C HIS A 252 10.72 29.18 12.67
N TRP A 253 9.55 29.78 12.79
CA TRP A 253 8.63 29.96 11.67
C TRP A 253 8.13 31.40 11.59
N GLU A 254 7.61 31.77 10.43
CA GLU A 254 6.77 32.96 10.26
C GLU A 254 5.54 32.60 9.43
N LEU A 255 4.43 33.28 9.68
CA LEU A 255 3.18 33.09 8.95
C LEU A 255 2.95 34.29 8.03
N CYS A 256 3.00 34.06 6.73
CA CYS A 256 2.83 35.05 5.67
C CYS A 256 1.41 34.93 5.10
N ILE A 257 0.50 35.78 5.58
CA ILE A 257 -0.91 35.78 5.20
C ILE A 257 -1.16 36.80 4.10
N ALA A 258 -1.76 36.37 3.00
CA ALA A 258 -2.25 37.27 1.96
C ALA A 258 -3.78 37.25 1.95
N ASP A 259 -4.39 38.27 2.55
CA ASP A 259 -5.83 38.48 2.45
C ASP A 259 -6.16 38.97 1.03
N ASP A 260 -6.89 38.16 0.27
CA ASP A 260 -7.19 38.36 -1.14
C ASP A 260 -8.44 39.22 -1.36
N ALA A 261 -8.47 40.37 -0.67
CA ALA A 261 -9.59 41.30 -0.63
C ALA A 261 -10.88 40.64 -0.11
N SER A 262 -10.83 40.03 1.07
CA SER A 262 -12.02 39.46 1.72
C SER A 262 -13.11 40.53 1.90
N THR A 263 -14.33 40.20 1.49
CA THR A 263 -15.52 41.06 1.63
C THR A 263 -16.16 40.93 3.02
N GLU A 264 -15.86 39.83 3.70
CA GLU A 264 -16.35 39.47 5.01
C GLU A 264 -15.57 40.19 6.14
N PRO A 265 -16.17 41.14 6.88
CA PRO A 265 -15.44 41.97 7.85
C PRO A 265 -14.74 41.19 8.97
N GLN A 266 -15.30 40.04 9.35
CA GLN A 266 -14.74 39.16 10.39
C GLN A 266 -13.35 38.65 10.04
N VAL A 267 -13.04 38.40 8.76
CA VAL A 267 -11.72 37.90 8.34
C VAL A 267 -10.64 38.90 8.74
N ARG A 268 -10.85 40.18 8.42
CA ARG A 268 -9.92 41.26 8.78
C ARG A 268 -9.75 41.37 10.29
N LEU A 269 -10.84 41.32 11.06
CA LEU A 269 -10.79 41.41 12.52
C LEU A 269 -9.97 40.27 13.13
N VAL A 270 -10.17 39.03 12.66
CA VAL A 270 -9.41 37.86 13.11
C VAL A 270 -7.94 38.01 12.75
N LEU A 271 -7.62 38.37 11.50
CA LEU A 271 -6.23 38.51 11.06
C LEU A 271 -5.48 39.62 11.81
N GLU A 272 -6.12 40.77 12.07
CA GLU A 272 -5.55 41.85 12.90
C GLU A 272 -5.35 41.41 14.36
N GLU A 273 -6.28 40.66 14.93
CA GLU A 273 -6.15 40.06 16.27
C GLU A 273 -4.90 39.17 16.36
N TYR A 274 -4.75 38.20 15.45
CA TYR A 274 -3.63 37.26 15.49
C TYR A 274 -2.28 37.93 15.19
N ALA A 275 -2.23 38.88 14.26
CA ALA A 275 -1.05 39.68 13.99
C ALA A 275 -0.60 40.53 15.20
N SER A 276 -1.55 40.96 16.05
CA SER A 276 -1.23 41.66 17.30
C SER A 276 -0.77 40.73 18.43
N ARG A 277 -1.17 39.46 18.38
CA ARG A 277 -0.85 38.43 19.40
C ARG A 277 0.56 37.85 19.23
N ASP A 278 1.04 37.70 17.99
CA ASP A 278 2.35 37.12 17.69
C ASP A 278 3.05 37.86 16.54
N ALA A 279 4.23 38.42 16.79
CA ALA A 279 4.99 39.19 15.82
C ALA A 279 5.49 38.37 14.60
N ARG A 280 5.42 37.03 14.67
CA ARG A 280 5.71 36.13 13.55
C ARG A 280 4.59 36.07 12.53
N VAL A 281 3.39 36.54 12.88
CA VAL A 281 2.22 36.59 11.98
C VAL A 281 2.22 37.92 11.22
N ARG A 282 2.27 37.85 9.89
CA ARG A 282 2.38 39.01 9.00
C ARG A 282 1.30 38.94 7.94
N VAL A 283 0.59 40.05 7.75
CA VAL A 283 -0.53 40.13 6.82
C VAL A 283 -0.25 41.17 5.73
N VAL A 284 -0.49 40.80 4.48
CA VAL A 284 -0.62 41.74 3.36
C VAL A 284 -2.07 41.78 2.92
N TRP A 285 -2.59 43.00 2.77
CA TRP A 285 -3.96 43.26 2.34
C TRP A 285 -3.95 43.57 0.85
N ARG A 286 -4.56 42.70 0.05
CA ARG A 286 -4.66 42.93 -1.40
C ARG A 286 -5.84 43.86 -1.69
N GLU A 287 -5.67 44.74 -2.67
CA GLU A 287 -6.71 45.69 -3.08
C GLU A 287 -7.82 45.06 -3.93
N ARG A 288 -7.52 43.92 -4.56
CA ARG A 288 -8.42 43.17 -5.44
C ARG A 288 -8.22 41.68 -5.27
N ASN A 289 -9.33 40.94 -5.32
CA ASN A 289 -9.31 39.48 -5.39
C ASN A 289 -8.66 39.05 -6.72
N GLY A 290 -7.55 38.32 -6.61
CA GLY A 290 -6.88 37.70 -7.76
C GLY A 290 -6.70 36.19 -7.60
N HIS A 291 -7.55 35.58 -6.78
CA HIS A 291 -7.57 34.17 -6.44
C HIS A 291 -6.26 33.65 -5.82
N ILE A 292 -6.25 32.34 -5.58
CA ILE A 292 -5.22 31.65 -4.78
C ILE A 292 -3.81 31.81 -5.33
N SER A 293 -3.59 31.75 -6.65
CA SER A 293 -2.25 31.86 -7.24
C SER A 293 -1.60 33.21 -6.96
N ALA A 294 -2.31 34.32 -7.21
CA ALA A 294 -1.76 35.65 -6.94
C ALA A 294 -1.64 35.90 -5.42
N ALA A 295 -2.49 35.29 -4.61
CA ALA A 295 -2.47 35.46 -3.16
C ALA A 295 -1.27 34.73 -2.56
N SER A 296 -1.04 33.49 -2.98
CA SER A 296 0.16 32.73 -2.64
C SER A 296 1.44 33.43 -3.10
N ASN A 297 1.46 34.09 -4.27
CA ASN A 297 2.60 34.92 -4.68
C ASN A 297 2.82 36.14 -3.79
N SER A 298 1.74 36.76 -3.30
CA SER A 298 1.81 37.90 -2.38
C SER A 298 2.35 37.48 -1.01
N ALA A 299 1.93 36.31 -0.52
CA ALA A 299 2.50 35.67 0.67
C ALA A 299 3.98 35.29 0.45
N LEU A 300 4.32 34.69 -0.69
CA LEU A 300 5.68 34.32 -1.07
C LEU A 300 6.62 35.53 -1.11
N ALA A 301 6.15 36.69 -1.60
CA ALA A 301 6.93 37.92 -1.62
C ALA A 301 7.27 38.44 -0.22
N MET A 302 6.48 38.10 0.80
CA MET A 302 6.77 38.42 2.20
C MET A 302 7.73 37.43 2.87
N ALA A 303 7.85 36.21 2.34
CA ALA A 303 8.59 35.12 2.95
C ALA A 303 10.10 35.41 3.03
N ARG A 304 10.67 35.22 4.22
CA ARG A 304 12.09 35.39 4.53
C ARG A 304 12.81 34.07 4.79
N GLY A 305 12.07 33.02 5.09
CA GLY A 305 12.59 31.68 5.35
C GLY A 305 13.32 31.08 4.16
N ASP A 306 14.26 30.18 4.44
CA ASP A 306 14.96 29.42 3.40
C ASP A 306 14.03 28.41 2.74
N PHE A 307 12.99 27.99 3.48
CA PHE A 307 11.93 27.12 3.01
C PHE A 307 10.57 27.80 3.15
N VAL A 308 9.66 27.48 2.24
CA VAL A 308 8.26 27.87 2.28
C VAL A 308 7.38 26.64 2.43
N ALA A 309 6.38 26.72 3.31
CA ALA A 309 5.38 25.67 3.51
C ALA A 309 4.02 26.17 3.04
N LEU A 310 3.24 25.31 2.38
CA LEU A 310 1.88 25.63 1.94
C LEU A 310 0.86 25.25 3.02
N LEU A 311 -0.17 26.08 3.18
CA LEU A 311 -1.28 25.84 4.09
C LEU A 311 -2.53 26.53 3.54
N ASP A 312 -3.65 25.81 3.50
CA ASP A 312 -4.95 26.39 3.15
C ASP A 312 -5.62 26.99 4.40
N HIS A 313 -6.35 28.09 4.21
CA HIS A 313 -6.83 28.95 5.29
C HIS A 313 -7.91 28.34 6.20
N ASP A 314 -8.45 27.17 5.82
CA ASP A 314 -9.44 26.40 6.56
C ASP A 314 -8.91 25.05 7.07
N ASP A 315 -7.65 24.72 6.80
CA ASP A 315 -7.03 23.47 7.21
C ASP A 315 -6.14 23.62 8.46
N GLU A 316 -5.72 22.49 9.04
CA GLU A 316 -4.92 22.47 10.27
C GLU A 316 -3.60 21.71 10.06
N LEU A 317 -2.54 22.20 10.71
CA LEU A 317 -1.27 21.49 10.82
C LEU A 317 -1.25 20.65 12.09
N HIS A 318 -0.65 19.47 11.99
CA HIS A 318 -0.32 18.68 13.18
C HIS A 318 0.64 19.49 14.09
N PRO A 319 0.53 19.48 15.44
CA PRO A 319 1.37 20.30 16.33
C PRO A 319 2.89 20.09 16.21
N ALA A 320 3.31 18.95 15.67
CA ALA A 320 4.71 18.61 15.40
C ALA A 320 5.16 18.84 13.95
N ALA A 321 4.29 19.32 13.05
CA ALA A 321 4.54 19.40 11.61
C ALA A 321 5.86 20.11 11.27
N LEU A 322 6.04 21.34 11.74
CA LEU A 322 7.24 22.11 11.41
C LEU A 322 8.49 21.55 12.09
N ALA A 323 8.36 20.95 13.28
CA ALA A 323 9.49 20.32 13.97
C ALA A 323 9.97 19.07 13.22
N THR A 324 9.04 18.22 12.79
CA THR A 324 9.33 17.03 11.98
C THR A 324 9.95 17.41 10.64
N ILE A 325 9.42 18.42 9.95
CA ILE A 325 10.00 18.91 8.69
C ILE A 325 11.41 19.47 8.89
N ALA A 326 11.63 20.33 9.89
CA ALA A 326 12.92 20.93 10.17
C ALA A 326 14.00 19.87 10.48
N ASP A 327 13.63 18.87 11.28
CA ASP A 327 14.46 17.73 11.62
C ASP A 327 14.77 16.84 10.40
N SER A 328 13.78 16.55 9.55
CA SER A 328 14.01 15.85 8.28
C SER A 328 14.97 16.61 7.37
N LEU A 329 14.81 17.93 7.21
CA LEU A 329 15.71 18.78 6.44
C LEU A 329 17.12 18.85 7.06
N GLN A 330 17.25 18.70 8.38
CA GLN A 330 18.56 18.63 9.05
C GLN A 330 19.27 17.31 8.74
N ARG A 331 18.55 16.19 8.78
CA ARG A 331 19.09 14.87 8.44
C ARG A 331 19.37 14.69 6.95
N HIS A 332 18.60 15.38 6.11
CA HIS A 332 18.70 15.33 4.66
C HIS A 332 18.91 16.74 4.08
N PRO A 333 20.11 17.33 4.26
CA PRO A 333 20.38 18.70 3.83
C PRO A 333 20.30 18.92 2.31
N GLN A 334 20.29 17.85 1.51
CA GLN A 334 20.11 17.91 0.07
C GLN A 334 18.64 18.08 -0.36
N TRP A 335 17.68 17.86 0.54
CA TRP A 335 16.27 17.99 0.21
C TRP A 335 15.90 19.46 -0.05
N GLN A 336 15.26 19.68 -1.20
CA GLN A 336 14.76 20.99 -1.63
C GLN A 336 13.24 21.01 -1.82
N PHE A 337 12.61 19.84 -1.83
CA PHE A 337 11.18 19.65 -1.94
C PHE A 337 10.79 18.50 -1.02
N VAL A 338 9.92 18.77 -0.05
CA VAL A 338 9.45 17.82 0.94
C VAL A 338 7.93 17.80 0.93
N TYR A 339 7.35 16.61 1.09
CA TYR A 339 5.91 16.41 1.26
C TYR A 339 5.66 15.39 2.36
N SER A 340 4.47 15.43 2.96
CA SER A 340 4.07 14.53 4.05
C SER A 340 2.81 13.73 3.73
N ASP A 341 2.52 12.73 4.55
CA ASP A 341 1.20 12.14 4.61
C ASP A 341 0.17 13.15 5.14
N GLU A 342 -1.10 12.91 4.83
CA GLU A 342 -2.23 13.75 5.24
C GLU A 342 -3.45 12.88 5.54
N ASP A 343 -4.42 13.45 6.24
CA ASP A 343 -5.75 12.87 6.40
C ASP A 343 -6.83 13.94 6.34
N LYS A 344 -8.08 13.52 6.51
CA LYS A 344 -9.22 14.44 6.54
C LYS A 344 -9.66 14.69 7.97
N ILE A 345 -10.12 15.90 8.23
CA ILE A 345 -10.75 16.30 9.49
C ILE A 345 -12.16 16.83 9.22
N ASP A 346 -13.14 16.35 9.98
CA ASP A 346 -14.53 16.82 9.87
C ASP A 346 -14.79 18.05 10.77
N VAL A 347 -16.06 18.49 10.79
CA VAL A 347 -16.50 19.66 11.57
C VAL A 347 -16.42 19.45 13.08
N ASP A 348 -16.39 18.19 13.54
CA ASP A 348 -16.32 17.82 14.96
C ASP A 348 -14.85 17.58 15.40
N GLY A 349 -13.89 17.80 14.50
CA GLY A 349 -12.46 17.56 14.74
C GLY A 349 -12.05 16.10 14.65
N ARG A 350 -12.92 15.21 14.15
CA ARG A 350 -12.60 13.78 14.00
C ARG A 350 -11.80 13.57 12.72
N ARG A 351 -10.62 12.95 12.88
CA ARG A 351 -9.71 12.60 11.79
C ARG A 351 -10.03 11.25 11.15
N TYR A 352 -9.97 11.15 9.82
CA TYR A 352 -10.32 9.95 9.04
C TYR A 352 -9.69 9.93 7.63
N ASP A 353 -9.79 8.79 6.93
CA ASP A 353 -9.37 8.60 5.54
C ASP A 353 -7.92 9.03 5.24
N PRO A 354 -6.91 8.46 5.94
CA PRO A 354 -5.51 8.84 5.74
C PRO A 354 -5.01 8.46 4.35
N TYR A 355 -4.28 9.38 3.73
CA TYR A 355 -3.49 9.10 2.55
C TYR A 355 -2.04 8.81 2.93
N PHE A 356 -1.73 7.51 3.05
CA PHE A 356 -0.37 7.02 3.23
C PHE A 356 0.34 6.91 1.88
N LYS A 357 1.11 7.93 1.56
CA LYS A 357 1.77 8.13 0.28
C LYS A 357 3.01 7.23 0.15
N PRO A 358 3.39 6.83 -1.08
CA PRO A 358 4.71 6.26 -1.32
C PRO A 358 5.80 7.33 -1.22
N ASN A 359 7.06 6.91 -1.23
CA ASN A 359 8.16 7.80 -1.57
C ASN A 359 8.01 8.33 -3.01
N TRP A 360 8.89 9.26 -3.41
CA TRP A 360 8.80 9.99 -4.68
C TRP A 360 8.46 9.05 -5.85
N ASN A 361 7.28 9.28 -6.44
CA ASN A 361 6.72 8.46 -7.49
C ASN A 361 6.23 9.38 -8.63
N PRO A 362 7.08 9.67 -9.62
CA PRO A 362 6.75 10.63 -10.67
C PRO A 362 5.57 10.15 -11.53
N ASP A 363 5.45 8.85 -11.80
CA ASP A 363 4.31 8.32 -12.57
C ASP A 363 2.99 8.52 -11.82
N LEU A 364 2.99 8.34 -10.49
CA LEU A 364 1.81 8.64 -9.67
C LEU A 364 1.50 10.13 -9.65
N LEU A 365 2.53 11.00 -9.55
CA LEU A 365 2.36 12.45 -9.60
C LEU A 365 1.78 12.92 -10.93
N HIS A 366 2.09 12.25 -12.04
CA HIS A 366 1.49 12.60 -13.33
C HIS A 366 0.03 12.17 -13.44
N GLY A 367 -0.37 11.14 -12.67
CA GLY A 367 -1.75 10.67 -12.63
C GLY A 367 -2.64 11.44 -11.65
N GLN A 368 -2.09 11.90 -10.54
CA GLN A 368 -2.80 12.70 -9.53
C GLN A 368 -1.82 13.58 -8.73
N ASN A 369 -2.32 14.64 -8.11
CA ASN A 369 -1.54 15.41 -7.14
C ASN A 369 -1.35 14.59 -5.86
N CYS A 370 -0.28 13.79 -5.80
CA CYS A 370 0.07 12.99 -4.63
C CYS A 370 0.99 13.71 -3.64
N VAL A 371 1.33 14.97 -3.91
CA VAL A 371 2.11 15.83 -2.99
C VAL A 371 1.14 16.44 -1.99
N SER A 372 0.17 17.21 -2.52
CA SER A 372 -0.90 17.88 -1.77
C SER A 372 -0.45 18.50 -0.44
N HIS A 373 -1.39 18.98 0.36
CA HIS A 373 -1.42 20.39 0.75
C HIS A 373 -0.20 20.89 1.54
N LEU A 374 0.46 20.05 2.35
CA LEU A 374 1.74 20.41 3.01
C LEU A 374 2.96 20.18 2.12
N GLY A 375 3.02 20.89 1.01
CA GLY A 375 4.25 21.00 0.23
C GLY A 375 5.24 21.96 0.90
N VAL A 376 6.47 21.51 1.15
CA VAL A 376 7.55 22.35 1.68
C VAL A 376 8.68 22.43 0.67
N TYR A 377 9.01 23.63 0.23
CA TYR A 377 9.96 23.86 -0.85
C TYR A 377 11.05 24.82 -0.41
N SER A 378 12.28 24.63 -0.90
CA SER A 378 13.29 25.67 -0.83
C SER A 378 12.75 26.91 -1.53
N ARG A 379 12.84 28.08 -0.88
CA ARG A 379 12.35 29.33 -1.45
C ARG A 379 13.09 29.67 -2.74
N ALA A 380 14.37 29.32 -2.83
CA ALA A 380 15.17 29.48 -4.03
C ALA A 380 14.62 28.65 -5.21
N LEU A 381 14.18 27.42 -4.94
CA LEU A 381 13.56 26.54 -5.94
C LEU A 381 12.23 27.11 -6.45
N VAL A 382 11.35 27.56 -5.55
CA VAL A 382 10.06 28.18 -5.91
C VAL A 382 10.27 29.43 -6.77
N ASN A 383 11.24 30.27 -6.40
CA ASN A 383 11.60 31.45 -7.18
C ASN A 383 12.16 31.08 -8.57
N ALA A 384 13.03 30.07 -8.64
CA ALA A 384 13.58 29.55 -9.90
C ALA A 384 12.49 28.90 -10.79
N ALA A 385 11.43 28.36 -10.19
CA ALA A 385 10.26 27.84 -10.87
C ALA A 385 9.29 28.93 -11.34
N GLY A 386 9.44 30.17 -10.85
CA GLY A 386 8.61 31.32 -11.21
C GLY A 386 7.36 31.51 -10.32
N GLY A 387 7.35 30.96 -9.11
CA GLY A 387 6.22 31.11 -8.17
C GLY A 387 4.96 30.35 -8.60
N PHE A 388 3.80 30.83 -8.16
CA PHE A 388 2.48 30.29 -8.52
C PHE A 388 1.97 30.96 -9.79
N ARG A 389 1.39 30.19 -10.72
CA ARG A 389 0.93 30.72 -12.00
C ARG A 389 -0.55 31.05 -11.95
N GLU A 390 -0.89 32.29 -12.28
CA GLU A 390 -2.27 32.70 -12.49
C GLU A 390 -2.92 31.89 -13.64
N GLY A 391 -4.21 31.61 -13.50
CA GLY A 391 -4.99 30.78 -14.41
C GLY A 391 -4.92 29.28 -14.12
N LEU A 392 -4.19 28.84 -13.09
CA LEU A 392 -4.15 27.46 -12.60
C LEU A 392 -4.77 27.29 -11.21
N GLU A 393 -5.69 28.18 -10.85
CA GLU A 393 -6.42 28.11 -9.60
C GLU A 393 -7.11 26.74 -9.46
N GLY A 394 -7.03 26.15 -8.27
CA GLY A 394 -7.51 24.80 -7.97
C GLY A 394 -6.51 23.68 -8.29
N SER A 395 -5.39 23.97 -8.97
CA SER A 395 -4.27 23.03 -9.19
C SER A 395 -2.90 23.73 -9.19
N GLN A 396 -2.82 24.91 -8.57
CA GLN A 396 -1.63 25.75 -8.53
C GLN A 396 -0.47 25.09 -7.78
N ASP A 397 -0.79 24.26 -6.80
CA ASP A 397 0.14 23.47 -6.00
C ASP A 397 0.68 22.26 -6.78
N TRP A 398 -0.17 21.56 -7.54
CA TRP A 398 0.25 20.49 -8.45
C TRP A 398 1.17 21.03 -9.55
N ASP A 399 0.79 22.17 -10.16
CA ASP A 399 1.64 22.85 -11.14
C ASP A 399 3.00 23.25 -10.58
N LEU A 400 3.03 23.78 -9.35
CA LEU A 400 4.28 24.12 -8.68
C LEU A 400 5.11 22.86 -8.42
N ALA A 401 4.50 21.79 -7.91
CA ALA A 401 5.17 20.52 -7.65
C ALA A 401 5.82 19.94 -8.92
N LEU A 402 5.11 19.97 -10.06
CA LEU A 402 5.64 19.56 -11.35
C LEU A 402 6.82 20.44 -11.77
N ARG A 403 6.68 21.77 -11.77
CA ARG A 403 7.78 22.68 -12.18
C ARG A 403 8.99 22.62 -11.27
N CYS A 404 8.79 22.37 -9.97
CA CYS A 404 9.86 22.19 -9.01
C CYS A 404 10.57 20.85 -9.23
N SER A 405 9.84 19.75 -9.45
CA SER A 405 10.44 18.44 -9.67
C SER A 405 11.26 18.35 -10.96
N GLU A 406 10.87 19.08 -12.01
CA GLU A 406 11.64 19.24 -13.27
C GLU A 406 13.08 19.75 -13.05
N ARG A 407 13.37 20.37 -11.89
CA ARG A 407 14.67 20.98 -11.56
C ARG A 407 15.48 20.17 -10.56
N LEU A 408 14.96 19.03 -10.11
CA LEU A 408 15.53 18.23 -9.02
C LEU A 408 15.84 16.81 -9.49
N THR A 409 16.85 16.22 -8.88
CA THR A 409 17.01 14.76 -8.88
C THR A 409 16.17 14.13 -7.76
N ALA A 410 15.83 12.84 -7.90
CA ALA A 410 14.95 12.16 -6.96
C ALA A 410 15.45 12.18 -5.49
N ASP A 411 16.77 12.20 -5.27
CA ASP A 411 17.39 12.26 -3.94
C ASP A 411 17.26 13.64 -3.26
N GLN A 412 16.85 14.68 -4.01
CA GLN A 412 16.55 16.01 -3.50
C GLN A 412 15.06 16.20 -3.14
N ILE A 413 14.24 15.17 -3.34
CA ILE A 413 12.81 15.17 -3.02
C ILE A 413 12.57 14.19 -1.86
N GLY A 414 12.05 14.71 -0.75
CA GLY A 414 11.83 13.97 0.49
C GLY A 414 10.36 13.68 0.76
N HIS A 415 10.08 12.45 1.20
CA HIS A 415 8.79 12.09 1.75
C HIS A 415 8.91 11.92 3.27
N VAL A 416 8.01 12.56 4.00
CA VAL A 416 7.83 12.42 5.45
C VAL A 416 6.57 11.57 5.70
N PRO A 417 6.67 10.24 5.91
CA PRO A 417 5.55 9.33 6.13
C PRO A 417 4.91 9.48 7.53
N VAL A 418 4.57 10.71 7.87
CA VAL A 418 3.86 11.11 9.09
C VAL A 418 2.72 12.00 8.65
N VAL A 419 1.55 11.81 9.25
CA VAL A 419 0.38 12.63 8.94
C VAL A 419 0.56 14.00 9.60
N LEU A 420 0.99 14.98 8.81
CA LEU A 420 1.32 16.33 9.31
C LEU A 420 0.31 17.41 8.91
N TYR A 421 -0.68 17.04 8.09
CA TYR A 421 -1.69 17.93 7.55
C TYR A 421 -3.08 17.32 7.68
N HIS A 422 -4.05 18.14 8.07
CA HIS A 422 -5.44 17.75 8.27
C HIS A 422 -6.34 18.56 7.34
N TRP A 423 -6.77 17.93 6.26
CA TRP A 423 -7.60 18.54 5.22
C TRP A 423 -9.07 18.58 5.64
N ARG A 424 -9.65 19.77 5.75
CA ARG A 424 -11.00 19.96 6.23
C ARG A 424 -12.03 19.56 5.19
N ALA A 425 -12.88 18.60 5.57
CA ALA A 425 -13.97 18.11 4.74
C ALA A 425 -15.30 18.82 5.07
N ILE A 426 -15.53 19.99 4.48
CA ILE A 426 -16.76 20.79 4.63
C ILE A 426 -17.50 21.04 3.32
N ALA A 427 -18.80 21.33 3.39
CA ALA A 427 -19.60 21.70 2.22
C ALA A 427 -19.03 22.97 1.54
N GLY A 428 -18.67 22.85 0.26
CA GLY A 428 -18.01 23.92 -0.51
C GLY A 428 -16.48 23.81 -0.56
N SER A 429 -15.84 22.90 0.19
CA SER A 429 -14.45 22.50 -0.02
C SER A 429 -14.35 21.55 -1.23
N THR A 430 -13.23 21.54 -1.94
CA THR A 430 -12.91 20.52 -2.96
C THR A 430 -12.96 19.09 -2.39
N ALA A 431 -12.84 18.93 -1.08
CA ALA A 431 -13.03 17.66 -0.36
C ALA A 431 -14.44 17.07 -0.51
N GLN A 432 -15.48 17.91 -0.72
CA GLN A 432 -16.88 17.47 -0.79
C GLN A 432 -17.70 18.07 -1.96
N GLY A 433 -17.30 19.21 -2.54
CA GLY A 433 -18.11 20.00 -3.47
C GLY A 433 -18.00 19.57 -4.94
N VAL A 434 -19.13 19.47 -5.64
CA VAL A 434 -19.22 19.11 -7.07
C VAL A 434 -18.92 20.30 -7.99
N ASP A 435 -19.28 21.53 -7.59
CA ASP A 435 -19.16 22.74 -8.44
C ASP A 435 -17.72 23.25 -8.62
N GLN A 436 -16.82 23.00 -7.65
CA GLN A 436 -15.42 23.38 -7.75
C GLN A 436 -14.57 22.39 -8.57
N LYS A 437 -15.13 21.25 -8.96
CA LYS A 437 -14.39 20.20 -9.68
C LYS A 437 -14.08 20.58 -11.13
N GLY A 438 -14.87 21.42 -11.79
CA GLY A 438 -14.71 21.72 -13.22
C GLY A 438 -13.43 22.49 -13.55
N TYR A 439 -13.22 23.67 -12.94
CA TYR A 439 -12.08 24.52 -13.28
C TYR A 439 -10.75 23.97 -12.74
N ALA A 440 -10.75 23.40 -11.52
CA ALA A 440 -9.58 22.76 -10.94
C ALA A 440 -9.12 21.57 -11.79
N HIS A 441 -10.08 20.78 -12.29
CA HIS A 441 -9.81 19.70 -13.22
C HIS A 441 -9.12 20.18 -14.51
N ASP A 442 -9.66 21.21 -15.17
CA ASP A 442 -9.06 21.78 -16.38
C ASP A 442 -7.67 22.39 -16.11
N ALA A 443 -7.50 23.03 -14.95
CA ALA A 443 -6.21 23.56 -14.51
C ALA A 443 -5.18 22.44 -14.34
N GLY A 444 -5.53 21.34 -13.68
CA GLY A 444 -4.67 20.16 -13.51
C GLY A 444 -4.28 19.54 -14.85
N ARG A 445 -5.25 19.35 -15.76
CA ARG A 445 -4.99 18.85 -17.13
C ARG A 445 -4.03 19.76 -17.88
N ARG A 446 -4.20 21.09 -17.78
CA ARG A 446 -3.31 22.08 -18.39
C ARG A 446 -1.91 22.05 -17.77
N ALA A 447 -1.80 21.93 -16.45
CA ALA A 447 -0.51 21.83 -15.75
C ALA A 447 0.31 20.63 -16.24
N LEU A 448 -0.32 19.45 -16.36
CA LEU A 448 0.30 18.23 -16.89
C LEU A 448 0.70 18.37 -18.35
N HIS A 449 -0.20 18.87 -19.20
CA HIS A 449 0.11 19.06 -20.62
C HIS A 449 1.32 19.99 -20.80
N GLU A 450 1.34 21.13 -20.09
CA GLU A 450 2.46 22.06 -20.15
C GLU A 450 3.74 21.50 -19.51
N HIS A 451 3.64 20.61 -18.52
CA HIS A 451 4.78 19.87 -17.96
C HIS A 451 5.47 19.02 -19.02
N PHE A 452 4.72 18.18 -19.74
CA PHE A 452 5.31 17.35 -20.80
C PHE A 452 5.90 18.19 -21.93
N VAL A 453 5.25 19.30 -22.31
CA VAL A 453 5.82 20.25 -23.28
C VAL A 453 7.17 20.81 -22.81
N ARG A 454 7.32 21.18 -21.53
CA ARG A 454 8.60 21.66 -20.96
C ARG A 454 9.68 20.58 -20.93
N GLN A 455 9.29 19.32 -20.72
CA GLN A 455 10.20 18.18 -20.76
C GLN A 455 10.55 17.72 -22.19
N GLY A 456 9.96 18.37 -23.21
CA GLY A 456 10.18 18.00 -24.62
C GLY A 456 9.47 16.70 -25.02
N GLU A 457 8.44 16.30 -24.27
CA GLU A 457 7.64 15.10 -24.52
C GLU A 457 6.29 15.48 -25.18
N THR A 458 5.79 14.61 -26.05
CA THR A 458 4.47 14.75 -26.69
C THR A 458 3.45 13.79 -26.10
N ALA A 459 3.49 13.60 -24.77
CA ALA A 459 2.55 12.73 -24.07
C ALA A 459 1.14 13.33 -24.08
N GLU A 460 0.13 12.46 -24.20
CA GLU A 460 -1.27 12.84 -24.14
C GLU A 460 -1.81 12.66 -22.73
N VAL A 461 -2.50 13.70 -22.23
CA VAL A 461 -3.15 13.72 -20.92
C VAL A 461 -4.64 13.40 -21.12
N MET A 462 -5.07 12.24 -20.66
CA MET A 462 -6.43 11.73 -20.81
C MET A 462 -7.13 11.65 -19.46
N GLU A 463 -8.41 11.97 -19.41
CA GLU A 463 -9.23 11.73 -18.21
C GLU A 463 -9.51 10.24 -18.02
N ILE A 464 -9.55 9.81 -16.76
CA ILE A 464 -10.01 8.46 -16.43
C ILE A 464 -11.50 8.51 -16.12
N GLU A 465 -12.29 7.77 -16.89
CA GLU A 465 -13.74 7.74 -16.72
C GLU A 465 -14.14 7.40 -15.28
N GLY A 466 -15.02 8.24 -14.72
CA GLY A 466 -15.54 8.11 -13.36
C GLY A 466 -14.63 8.65 -12.26
N LEU A 467 -13.44 9.17 -12.58
CA LEU A 467 -12.49 9.73 -11.61
C LEU A 467 -12.13 11.18 -11.96
N TRP A 468 -12.60 12.11 -11.14
CA TRP A 468 -12.32 13.54 -11.31
C TRP A 468 -10.94 13.89 -10.74
N GLY A 469 -10.15 14.64 -11.51
CA GLY A 469 -8.83 15.13 -11.09
C GLY A 469 -7.74 14.07 -11.19
N VAL A 470 -8.02 12.99 -11.93
CA VAL A 470 -7.14 11.83 -12.10
C VAL A 470 -6.96 11.58 -13.60
N PHE A 471 -5.72 11.48 -14.05
CA PHE A 471 -5.38 11.41 -15.47
C PHE A 471 -4.58 10.15 -15.82
N ARG A 472 -4.81 9.62 -17.03
CA ARG A 472 -3.93 8.69 -17.73
C ARG A 472 -2.95 9.52 -18.56
N ILE A 473 -1.67 9.17 -18.48
CA ILE A 473 -0.65 9.69 -19.37
C ILE A 473 -0.34 8.65 -20.43
N ARG A 474 -0.62 8.96 -21.69
CA ARG A 474 -0.24 8.11 -22.82
C ARG A 474 1.03 8.66 -23.46
N HIS A 475 2.15 7.99 -23.22
CA HIS A 475 3.42 8.36 -23.83
C HIS A 475 3.44 7.99 -25.33
N PRO A 476 4.11 8.79 -26.18
CA PRO A 476 4.23 8.48 -27.60
C PRO A 476 5.14 7.26 -27.81
N LEU A 477 4.79 6.45 -28.80
CA LEU A 477 5.72 5.48 -29.38
C LEU A 477 6.61 6.18 -30.42
N PRO A 478 7.85 5.70 -30.65
CA PRO A 478 8.71 6.24 -31.71
C PRO A 478 8.13 5.92 -33.10
N ASP A 479 8.44 6.77 -34.09
CA ASP A 479 8.02 6.58 -35.49
C ASP A 479 8.38 5.19 -36.03
N ARG A 480 9.59 4.72 -35.69
CA ARG A 480 10.00 3.34 -35.92
C ARG A 480 9.65 2.51 -34.69
N LEU A 481 8.52 1.83 -34.78
CA LEU A 481 8.05 0.91 -33.75
C LEU A 481 9.10 -0.18 -33.45
N PRO A 482 9.51 -0.36 -32.18
CA PRO A 482 10.45 -1.42 -31.80
C PRO A 482 9.81 -2.79 -32.01
N GLN A 483 10.60 -3.74 -32.50
CA GLN A 483 10.15 -5.13 -32.56
C GLN A 483 10.01 -5.70 -31.13
N VAL A 484 8.87 -6.31 -30.83
CA VAL A 484 8.61 -7.03 -29.58
C VAL A 484 8.81 -8.54 -29.81
N SER A 485 9.55 -9.22 -28.94
CA SER A 485 9.58 -10.68 -28.87
C SER A 485 8.81 -11.14 -27.64
N ILE A 486 7.67 -11.80 -27.86
CA ILE A 486 6.82 -12.38 -26.81
C ILE A 486 7.31 -13.79 -26.55
N ILE A 487 7.81 -14.07 -25.35
CA ILE A 487 8.33 -15.37 -24.95
C ILE A 487 7.26 -16.10 -24.13
N ILE A 488 6.88 -17.30 -24.58
CA ILE A 488 5.83 -18.11 -23.94
C ILE A 488 6.39 -19.50 -23.60
N PRO A 489 6.88 -19.72 -22.36
CA PRO A 489 7.22 -21.05 -21.87
C PRO A 489 5.99 -21.93 -21.75
N THR A 490 6.07 -23.17 -22.22
CA THR A 490 4.93 -24.10 -22.17
C THR A 490 5.37 -25.55 -22.00
N ARG A 491 4.47 -26.37 -21.47
CA ARG A 491 4.58 -27.82 -21.40
C ARG A 491 3.18 -28.42 -21.38
N ASP A 492 2.83 -29.16 -22.42
CA ASP A 492 1.51 -29.76 -22.61
C ASP A 492 0.37 -28.72 -22.46
N ARG A 493 -0.87 -29.14 -22.16
CA ARG A 493 -2.01 -28.22 -21.92
C ARG A 493 -2.23 -27.25 -23.07
N ILE A 494 -2.38 -27.84 -24.25
CA ILE A 494 -2.72 -27.16 -25.49
C ILE A 494 -3.92 -26.22 -25.36
N ASP A 495 -4.89 -26.53 -24.50
CA ASP A 495 -6.05 -25.69 -24.23
C ASP A 495 -5.66 -24.28 -23.77
N LEU A 496 -4.68 -24.18 -22.87
CA LEU A 496 -4.17 -22.89 -22.35
C LEU A 496 -3.30 -22.18 -23.40
N LEU A 497 -2.34 -22.92 -23.98
CA LEU A 497 -1.41 -22.33 -24.95
C LEU A 497 -2.16 -21.79 -26.18
N ARG A 498 -3.15 -22.54 -26.67
CA ARG A 498 -3.97 -22.14 -27.81
C ARG A 498 -4.79 -20.89 -27.48
N GLN A 499 -5.46 -20.84 -26.33
CA GLN A 499 -6.18 -19.65 -25.89
C GLN A 499 -5.27 -18.42 -25.81
N CYS A 500 -4.08 -18.58 -25.24
CA CYS A 500 -3.10 -17.50 -25.15
C CYS A 500 -2.68 -17.00 -26.54
N VAL A 501 -2.20 -17.91 -27.39
CA VAL A 501 -1.73 -17.58 -28.75
C VAL A 501 -2.84 -16.98 -29.62
N ASP A 502 -4.02 -17.60 -29.64
CA ASP A 502 -5.15 -17.15 -30.46
C ASP A 502 -5.59 -15.75 -29.98
N SER A 503 -5.67 -15.51 -28.67
CA SER A 503 -6.02 -14.17 -28.14
C SER A 503 -5.00 -13.10 -28.54
N ILE A 504 -3.70 -13.42 -28.59
CA ILE A 504 -2.66 -12.49 -29.04
C ILE A 504 -2.86 -12.18 -30.52
N LEU A 505 -3.01 -13.20 -31.37
CA LEU A 505 -3.16 -13.03 -32.82
C LEU A 505 -4.44 -12.27 -33.20
N GLU A 506 -5.54 -12.53 -32.50
CA GLU A 506 -6.85 -11.98 -32.83
C GLU A 506 -7.06 -10.56 -32.29
N ARG A 507 -6.50 -10.24 -31.11
CA ARG A 507 -6.81 -8.98 -30.41
C ARG A 507 -5.71 -7.94 -30.43
N THR A 508 -4.44 -8.33 -30.54
CA THR A 508 -3.32 -7.38 -30.40
C THR A 508 -3.22 -6.46 -31.62
N THR A 509 -3.30 -5.15 -31.39
CA THR A 509 -3.20 -4.14 -32.46
C THR A 509 -1.76 -3.79 -32.83
N TYR A 510 -0.80 -3.99 -31.92
CA TYR A 510 0.60 -3.67 -32.19
C TYR A 510 1.13 -4.49 -33.37
N PRO A 511 1.68 -3.89 -34.44
CA PRO A 511 1.97 -4.64 -35.65
C PRO A 511 3.33 -5.36 -35.65
N HIS A 512 4.30 -4.93 -34.84
CA HIS A 512 5.70 -5.38 -34.88
C HIS A 512 6.06 -6.34 -33.73
N TYR A 513 5.45 -7.54 -33.72
CA TYR A 513 5.79 -8.58 -32.74
C TYR A 513 6.10 -9.93 -33.40
N GLU A 514 6.90 -10.74 -32.72
CA GLU A 514 7.07 -12.18 -32.93
C GLU A 514 6.69 -12.93 -31.64
N ILE A 515 6.25 -14.18 -31.77
CA ILE A 515 5.97 -15.07 -30.64
C ILE A 515 7.00 -16.20 -30.64
N VAL A 516 7.74 -16.35 -29.55
CA VAL A 516 8.70 -17.42 -29.31
C VAL A 516 8.12 -18.35 -28.25
N VAL A 517 7.54 -19.45 -28.70
CA VAL A 517 7.03 -20.50 -27.81
C VAL A 517 8.18 -21.42 -27.41
N VAL A 518 8.37 -21.61 -26.11
CA VAL A 518 9.47 -22.43 -25.59
C VAL A 518 8.89 -23.70 -24.99
N ASP A 519 9.00 -24.79 -25.74
CA ASP A 519 8.53 -26.11 -25.34
C ASP A 519 9.50 -26.75 -24.34
N ASN A 520 9.02 -26.95 -23.11
CA ASN A 520 9.76 -27.63 -22.05
C ASN A 520 9.30 -29.09 -21.89
N GLN A 521 9.64 -29.91 -22.88
CA GLN A 521 9.41 -31.37 -22.88
C GLN A 521 7.92 -31.75 -22.86
N SER A 522 7.10 -31.13 -23.72
CA SER A 522 5.75 -31.62 -23.98
C SER A 522 5.77 -33.05 -24.50
N VAL A 523 4.80 -33.85 -24.08
CA VAL A 523 4.69 -35.28 -24.42
C VAL A 523 3.34 -35.65 -25.01
N GLU A 524 2.32 -34.82 -24.81
CA GLU A 524 0.98 -35.05 -25.35
C GLU A 524 0.99 -34.93 -26.88
N PRO A 525 0.47 -35.92 -27.63
CA PRO A 525 0.45 -35.88 -29.10
C PRO A 525 -0.22 -34.63 -29.68
N GLU A 526 -1.29 -34.16 -29.04
CA GLU A 526 -2.02 -32.96 -29.44
C GLU A 526 -1.16 -31.70 -29.27
N SER A 527 -0.47 -31.56 -28.14
CA SER A 527 0.46 -30.47 -27.87
C SER A 527 1.61 -30.46 -28.88
N MET A 528 2.18 -31.63 -29.19
CA MET A 528 3.24 -31.74 -30.20
C MET A 528 2.77 -31.39 -31.62
N ALA A 529 1.55 -31.78 -31.99
CA ALA A 529 0.95 -31.42 -33.28
C ALA A 529 0.75 -29.90 -33.39
N TYR A 530 0.22 -29.26 -32.35
CA TYR A 530 0.02 -27.82 -32.34
C TYR A 530 1.33 -27.04 -32.35
N LEU A 531 2.36 -27.47 -31.61
CA LEU A 531 3.69 -26.87 -31.69
C LEU A 531 4.27 -26.93 -33.12
N ALA A 532 4.00 -28.01 -33.87
CA ALA A 532 4.39 -28.09 -35.28
C ALA A 532 3.61 -27.08 -36.17
N GLU A 533 2.32 -26.87 -35.90
CA GLU A 533 1.51 -25.85 -36.58
C GLU A 533 2.04 -24.44 -36.28
N LEU A 534 2.33 -24.14 -35.01
CA LEU A 534 2.90 -22.86 -34.58
C LEU A 534 4.26 -22.60 -35.25
N ALA A 535 5.11 -23.62 -35.38
CA ALA A 535 6.41 -23.49 -36.04
C ALA A 535 6.31 -23.13 -37.54
N ALA A 536 5.18 -23.41 -38.19
CA ALA A 536 4.94 -23.05 -39.59
C ALA A 536 4.40 -21.62 -39.77
N HIS A 537 3.94 -20.97 -38.70
CA HIS A 537 3.34 -19.64 -38.77
C HIS A 537 4.42 -18.54 -38.89
N PRO A 538 4.28 -17.56 -39.81
CA PRO A 538 5.35 -16.62 -40.17
C PRO A 538 5.79 -15.69 -39.04
N ARG A 539 4.93 -15.46 -38.03
CA ARG A 539 5.22 -14.64 -36.85
C ARG A 539 5.68 -15.44 -35.63
N MET A 540 5.84 -16.75 -35.76
CA MET A 540 6.07 -17.65 -34.63
C MET A 540 7.33 -18.46 -34.79
N ARG A 541 7.91 -18.81 -33.65
CA ARG A 541 9.05 -19.71 -33.54
C ARG A 541 8.82 -20.62 -32.36
N VAL A 542 9.09 -21.91 -32.56
CA VAL A 542 9.07 -22.89 -31.47
C VAL A 542 10.51 -23.30 -31.17
N GLN A 543 10.92 -23.11 -29.92
CA GLN A 543 12.20 -23.53 -29.40
C GLN A 543 11.99 -24.67 -28.42
N ARG A 544 12.79 -25.74 -28.53
CA ARG A 544 12.83 -26.79 -27.51
C ARG A 544 13.80 -26.42 -26.39
N HIS A 545 13.39 -26.69 -25.16
CA HIS A 545 14.21 -26.58 -23.97
C HIS A 545 14.18 -27.93 -23.22
N ASP A 546 15.08 -28.83 -23.62
CA ASP A 546 15.17 -30.20 -23.12
C ASP A 546 15.95 -30.29 -21.80
N GLN A 547 15.54 -29.51 -20.80
CA GLN A 547 16.10 -29.49 -19.44
C GLN A 547 14.99 -29.52 -18.37
N PRO A 548 15.29 -29.89 -17.12
CA PRO A 548 14.31 -29.82 -16.03
C PRO A 548 13.69 -28.41 -15.92
N PHE A 549 12.41 -28.33 -15.58
CA PHE A 549 11.69 -27.06 -15.53
C PHE A 549 12.38 -26.06 -14.59
N ASN A 550 12.76 -24.92 -15.15
CA ASN A 550 13.26 -23.76 -14.45
C ASN A 550 12.80 -22.53 -15.24
N TYR A 551 11.82 -21.79 -14.71
CA TYR A 551 11.21 -20.67 -15.42
C TYR A 551 12.25 -19.62 -15.82
N SER A 552 13.20 -19.32 -14.93
CA SER A 552 14.28 -18.37 -15.17
C SER A 552 15.19 -18.84 -16.31
N SER A 553 15.66 -20.08 -16.29
CA SER A 553 16.51 -20.64 -17.35
C SER A 553 15.81 -20.69 -18.70
N ILE A 554 14.55 -21.12 -18.74
CA ILE A 554 13.77 -21.22 -19.98
C ILE A 554 13.66 -19.85 -20.66
N ASN A 555 13.33 -18.80 -19.90
CA ASN A 555 13.23 -17.45 -20.43
C ASN A 555 14.60 -16.90 -20.84
N ASN A 556 15.65 -17.09 -20.04
CA ASN A 556 17.01 -16.64 -20.36
C ASN A 556 17.50 -17.22 -21.70
N ASP A 557 17.30 -18.52 -21.92
CA ASP A 557 17.70 -19.21 -23.15
C ASP A 557 16.93 -18.67 -24.36
N ALA A 558 15.64 -18.38 -24.18
CA ALA A 558 14.80 -17.84 -25.24
C ALA A 558 15.17 -16.41 -25.63
N VAL A 559 15.55 -15.56 -24.68
CA VAL A 559 16.03 -14.19 -24.96
C VAL A 559 17.24 -14.21 -25.91
N GLY A 560 18.11 -15.22 -25.79
CA GLY A 560 19.28 -15.38 -26.67
C GLY A 560 18.95 -15.56 -28.15
N VAL A 561 17.74 -16.02 -28.47
CA VAL A 561 17.30 -16.23 -29.86
C VAL A 561 16.29 -15.19 -30.36
N CYS A 562 15.83 -14.28 -29.49
CA CYS A 562 14.86 -13.24 -29.80
C CYS A 562 15.43 -12.12 -30.68
N ARG A 563 14.63 -11.61 -31.62
CA ARG A 563 15.01 -10.54 -32.55
C ARG A 563 14.57 -9.15 -32.07
N GLY A 564 13.62 -9.10 -31.14
CA GLY A 564 13.02 -7.90 -30.59
C GLY A 564 14.00 -7.02 -29.83
N GLU A 565 13.78 -5.71 -29.95
CA GLU A 565 14.39 -4.70 -29.08
C GLU A 565 13.74 -4.72 -27.69
N LEU A 566 12.45 -5.08 -27.65
CA LEU A 566 11.68 -5.30 -26.44
C LEU A 566 11.43 -6.80 -26.27
N ILE A 567 11.60 -7.27 -25.04
CA ILE A 567 11.27 -8.63 -24.60
C ILE A 567 10.01 -8.55 -23.75
N CYS A 568 9.01 -9.37 -24.07
CA CYS A 568 7.82 -9.56 -23.26
C CYS A 568 7.82 -11.00 -22.73
N LEU A 569 8.06 -11.17 -21.43
CA LEU A 569 7.87 -12.46 -20.75
C LEU A 569 6.37 -12.64 -20.54
N LEU A 570 5.83 -13.79 -20.96
CA LEU A 570 4.39 -14.05 -20.89
C LEU A 570 4.13 -15.51 -20.53
N ASN A 571 3.27 -15.74 -19.54
CA ASN A 571 2.85 -17.11 -19.23
C ASN A 571 1.90 -17.66 -20.32
N ASN A 572 1.87 -18.99 -20.46
CA ASN A 572 1.06 -19.66 -21.48
C ASN A 572 -0.45 -19.70 -21.18
N ASP A 573 -0.87 -19.22 -20.02
CA ASP A 573 -2.25 -19.17 -19.54
C ASP A 573 -2.76 -17.72 -19.38
N ILE A 574 -2.20 -16.81 -20.17
CA ILE A 574 -2.66 -15.43 -20.33
C ILE A 574 -3.70 -15.34 -21.45
N GLU A 575 -4.69 -14.46 -21.31
CA GLU A 575 -5.62 -14.10 -22.37
C GLU A 575 -5.73 -12.58 -22.50
N VAL A 576 -5.61 -12.05 -23.71
CA VAL A 576 -5.65 -10.60 -23.98
C VAL A 576 -7.05 -10.01 -23.76
N ILE A 577 -7.17 -8.93 -22.98
CA ILE A 577 -8.44 -8.18 -22.83
C ILE A 577 -8.40 -6.90 -23.68
N THR A 578 -7.44 -6.01 -23.43
CA THR A 578 -7.30 -4.72 -24.13
C THR A 578 -6.47 -4.89 -25.41
N PRO A 579 -6.99 -4.54 -26.61
CA PRO A 579 -6.29 -4.70 -27.88
C PRO A 579 -4.91 -4.01 -27.96
N ASP A 580 -4.78 -2.84 -27.33
CA ASP A 580 -3.60 -1.97 -27.34
C ASP A 580 -2.60 -2.26 -26.20
N TRP A 581 -2.68 -3.44 -25.58
CA TRP A 581 -1.85 -3.80 -24.43
C TRP A 581 -0.34 -3.75 -24.72
N LEU A 582 0.09 -4.15 -25.93
CA LEU A 582 1.51 -4.09 -26.30
C LEU A 582 1.97 -2.66 -26.54
N GLU A 583 1.14 -1.81 -27.16
CA GLU A 583 1.41 -0.38 -27.33
C GLU A 583 1.64 0.29 -25.98
N GLU A 584 0.74 0.02 -25.03
CA GLU A 584 0.81 0.56 -23.67
C GLU A 584 2.11 0.14 -22.98
N LEU A 585 2.41 -1.16 -22.95
CA LEU A 585 3.65 -1.67 -22.35
C LEU A 585 4.90 -1.13 -23.05
N ALA A 586 4.90 -1.08 -24.38
CA ALA A 586 6.02 -0.61 -25.18
C ALA A 586 6.28 0.88 -24.98
N SER A 587 5.22 1.70 -24.86
CA SER A 587 5.35 3.15 -24.62
C SER A 587 6.11 3.45 -23.33
N HIS A 588 5.85 2.67 -22.27
CA HIS A 588 6.58 2.77 -21.02
C HIS A 588 7.98 2.15 -21.12
N ALA A 589 8.12 0.98 -21.75
CA ALA A 589 9.41 0.28 -21.84
C ALA A 589 10.43 1.03 -22.71
N MET A 590 10.00 1.95 -23.57
CA MET A 590 10.87 2.81 -24.37
C MET A 590 11.39 4.04 -23.62
N ARG A 591 10.84 4.37 -22.43
CA ARG A 591 11.34 5.46 -21.59
C ARG A 591 12.73 5.10 -21.04
N PRO A 592 13.79 5.90 -21.27
CA PRO A 592 15.17 5.49 -20.99
C PRO A 592 15.47 5.03 -19.56
N HIS A 593 14.80 5.59 -18.55
CA HIS A 593 14.99 5.23 -17.14
C HIS A 593 14.15 4.02 -16.68
N VAL A 594 13.22 3.52 -17.50
CA VAL A 594 12.35 2.40 -17.13
C VAL A 594 13.04 1.06 -17.40
N GLY A 595 13.03 0.16 -16.42
CA GLY A 595 13.62 -1.18 -16.46
C GLY A 595 12.63 -2.25 -16.85
N ALA A 596 11.59 -2.45 -16.04
CA ALA A 596 10.51 -3.41 -16.30
C ALA A 596 9.14 -2.73 -16.31
N VAL A 597 8.22 -3.24 -17.12
CA VAL A 597 6.83 -2.79 -17.20
C VAL A 597 5.87 -3.96 -16.98
N GLY A 598 4.98 -3.84 -16.01
CA GLY A 598 3.95 -4.84 -15.70
C GLY A 598 2.55 -4.41 -16.12
N ALA A 599 1.74 -5.38 -16.53
CA ALA A 599 0.33 -5.20 -16.90
C ALA A 599 -0.63 -5.32 -15.70
N MET A 600 -1.90 -4.95 -15.87
CA MET A 600 -2.98 -5.36 -14.98
C MET A 600 -3.40 -6.78 -15.32
N LEU A 601 -3.38 -7.68 -14.33
CA LEU A 601 -3.85 -9.06 -14.51
C LEU A 601 -5.11 -9.32 -13.68
N TYR A 602 -6.10 -9.93 -14.30
CA TYR A 602 -7.33 -10.38 -13.68
C TYR A 602 -7.39 -11.90 -13.60
N TYR A 603 -8.02 -12.40 -12.54
CA TYR A 603 -8.56 -13.75 -12.52
C TYR A 603 -9.76 -13.88 -13.48
N PRO A 604 -10.09 -15.11 -13.93
CA PRO A 604 -11.23 -15.34 -14.84
C PRO A 604 -12.59 -14.89 -14.28
N ASP A 605 -12.70 -14.69 -12.96
CA ASP A 605 -13.89 -14.19 -12.28
C ASP A 605 -13.98 -12.65 -12.22
N ASN A 606 -13.13 -11.94 -12.99
CA ASN A 606 -13.02 -10.48 -13.00
C ASN A 606 -12.59 -9.86 -11.66
N THR A 607 -11.83 -10.60 -10.85
CA THR A 607 -11.13 -10.02 -9.70
C THR A 607 -9.66 -9.74 -10.04
N ILE A 608 -9.09 -8.69 -9.45
CA ILE A 608 -7.69 -8.31 -9.62
C ILE A 608 -6.81 -9.46 -9.12
N GLN A 609 -5.82 -9.84 -9.91
CA GLN A 609 -4.73 -10.72 -9.50
C GLN A 609 -3.44 -9.93 -9.29
N HIS A 610 -3.10 -9.05 -10.24
CA HIS A 610 -1.87 -8.27 -10.22
C HIS A 610 -2.17 -6.79 -10.49
N ALA A 611 -1.83 -5.95 -9.51
CA ALA A 611 -1.83 -4.49 -9.61
C ALA A 611 -0.48 -3.93 -9.12
N GLY A 612 0.62 -4.49 -9.65
CA GLY A 612 1.97 -4.30 -9.12
C GLY A 612 2.35 -5.32 -8.03
N VAL A 613 3.53 -5.15 -7.42
CA VAL A 613 4.01 -5.97 -6.30
C VAL A 613 4.52 -5.05 -5.19
N VAL A 614 4.12 -5.36 -3.96
CA VAL A 614 4.68 -4.76 -2.73
C VAL A 614 5.63 -5.77 -2.10
N THR A 615 6.87 -5.37 -1.82
CA THR A 615 7.86 -6.23 -1.15
C THR A 615 7.65 -6.28 0.36
N GLY A 616 8.21 -7.30 1.02
CA GLY A 616 8.15 -7.51 2.46
C GLY A 616 6.83 -8.11 2.96
N VAL A 617 5.71 -7.90 2.25
CA VAL A 617 4.41 -8.43 2.65
C VAL A 617 4.45 -9.96 2.69
N HIS A 618 3.96 -10.52 3.79
CA HIS A 618 4.04 -11.95 4.13
C HIS A 618 5.47 -12.53 4.07
N GLY A 619 6.48 -11.68 4.25
CA GLY A 619 7.89 -12.04 4.40
C GLY A 619 8.74 -11.96 3.13
N VAL A 620 8.15 -11.78 1.94
CA VAL A 620 8.91 -11.54 0.69
C VAL A 620 8.21 -10.52 -0.20
N ALA A 621 6.98 -10.81 -0.62
CA ALA A 621 6.20 -9.93 -1.49
C ALA A 621 4.74 -10.40 -1.62
N ALA A 622 3.85 -9.48 -1.95
CA ALA A 622 2.46 -9.77 -2.29
C ALA A 622 1.92 -8.86 -3.40
N HIS A 623 0.87 -9.32 -4.07
CA HIS A 623 0.11 -8.50 -5.00
C HIS A 623 -0.94 -7.67 -4.24
N PRO A 624 -0.87 -6.32 -4.28
CA PRO A 624 -1.89 -5.50 -3.66
C PRO A 624 -3.23 -5.65 -4.37
N TYR A 625 -4.32 -5.50 -3.61
CA TYR A 625 -5.70 -5.55 -4.10
C TYR A 625 -6.14 -6.89 -4.73
N SER A 626 -5.36 -7.95 -4.56
CA SER A 626 -5.72 -9.29 -5.05
C SER A 626 -7.08 -9.73 -4.51
N GLY A 627 -7.96 -10.21 -5.39
CA GLY A 627 -9.34 -10.61 -5.09
C GLY A 627 -10.36 -9.47 -5.07
N MET A 628 -9.94 -8.21 -5.26
CA MET A 628 -10.86 -7.08 -5.41
C MET A 628 -11.49 -7.05 -6.81
N PRO A 629 -12.72 -6.55 -6.99
CA PRO A 629 -13.36 -6.54 -8.30
C PRO A 629 -12.62 -5.65 -9.31
N ARG A 630 -12.73 -6.00 -10.61
CA ARG A 630 -12.27 -5.15 -11.71
C ARG A 630 -12.84 -3.73 -11.61
N GLY A 631 -11.99 -2.73 -11.81
CA GLY A 631 -12.32 -1.31 -11.64
C GLY A 631 -12.21 -0.78 -10.20
N TYR A 632 -11.91 -1.63 -9.21
CA TYR A 632 -11.62 -1.19 -7.84
C TYR A 632 -10.57 -0.09 -7.83
N SER A 633 -10.82 0.98 -7.06
CA SER A 633 -9.97 2.18 -7.09
C SER A 633 -8.71 2.06 -6.24
N GLY A 634 -8.69 1.18 -5.23
CA GLY A 634 -7.59 1.15 -4.26
C GLY A 634 -7.57 2.40 -3.38
N GLN A 635 -6.53 2.53 -2.56
CA GLN A 635 -6.30 3.73 -1.75
C GLN A 635 -6.03 4.91 -2.69
N MET A 636 -6.82 5.98 -2.60
CA MET A 636 -6.68 7.20 -3.41
C MET A 636 -6.43 6.91 -4.90
N ALA A 637 -7.31 6.12 -5.51
CA ALA A 637 -7.30 5.76 -6.94
C ALA A 637 -6.04 5.03 -7.46
N ARG A 638 -5.11 4.62 -6.59
CA ARG A 638 -3.82 4.01 -6.99
C ARG A 638 -3.99 2.76 -7.85
N ALA A 639 -5.06 1.97 -7.69
CA ALA A 639 -5.29 0.79 -8.54
C ALA A 639 -5.77 1.14 -9.97
N ARG A 640 -5.96 2.43 -10.27
CA ARG A 640 -6.39 2.97 -11.56
C ARG A 640 -5.36 3.90 -12.18
N LEU A 641 -4.19 4.06 -11.55
CA LEU A 641 -3.12 4.95 -11.97
C LEU A 641 -1.83 4.20 -12.26
N THR A 642 -1.12 4.63 -13.31
CA THR A 642 0.26 4.17 -13.57
C THR A 642 1.16 4.57 -12.39
N GLN A 643 2.00 3.65 -11.94
CA GLN A 643 2.87 3.86 -10.78
C GLN A 643 4.26 3.28 -11.02
N THR A 644 5.29 3.97 -10.53
CA THR A 644 6.57 3.33 -10.25
C THR A 644 6.38 2.34 -9.09
N MET A 645 6.80 1.10 -9.28
CA MET A 645 6.74 0.02 -8.29
C MET A 645 8.15 -0.52 -8.01
N SER A 646 8.31 -1.22 -6.87
CA SER A 646 9.56 -1.95 -6.61
C SER A 646 9.69 -3.18 -7.49
N ALA A 647 8.59 -3.89 -7.75
CA ALA A 647 8.54 -5.02 -8.65
C ALA A 647 7.20 -5.16 -9.38
N VAL A 648 7.24 -5.91 -10.48
CA VAL A 648 6.08 -6.38 -11.25
C VAL A 648 6.24 -7.86 -11.55
N THR A 649 5.17 -8.56 -11.92
CA THR A 649 5.27 -10.01 -12.16
C THR A 649 5.68 -10.37 -13.58
N ALA A 650 6.47 -11.44 -13.75
CA ALA A 650 6.80 -11.99 -15.06
C ALA A 650 5.66 -12.78 -15.73
N ALA A 651 4.48 -12.90 -15.11
CA ALA A 651 3.32 -13.44 -15.82
C ALA A 651 2.96 -12.61 -17.07
N CYS A 652 3.19 -11.28 -17.01
CA CYS A 652 3.31 -10.40 -18.17
C CYS A 652 4.25 -9.24 -17.83
N LEU A 653 5.48 -9.29 -18.33
CA LEU A 653 6.53 -8.28 -18.06
C LEU A 653 7.24 -7.89 -19.36
N MET A 654 7.27 -6.60 -19.66
CA MET A 654 8.02 -6.04 -20.78
C MET A 654 9.29 -5.32 -20.32
N VAL A 655 10.38 -5.50 -21.05
CA VAL A 655 11.70 -4.92 -20.75
C VAL A 655 12.51 -4.77 -22.02
N ARG A 656 13.36 -3.74 -22.11
CA ARG A 656 14.34 -3.63 -23.21
C ARG A 656 15.32 -4.80 -23.14
N ARG A 657 15.60 -5.44 -24.27
CA ARG A 657 16.52 -6.58 -24.34
C ARG A 657 17.90 -6.24 -23.77
N THR A 658 18.41 -5.04 -24.06
CA THR A 658 19.69 -4.56 -23.54
C THR A 658 19.68 -4.44 -22.01
N THR A 659 18.59 -3.93 -21.44
CA THR A 659 18.39 -3.80 -19.99
C THR A 659 18.24 -5.17 -19.31
N TYR A 660 17.53 -6.12 -19.93
CA TYR A 660 17.47 -7.52 -19.46
C TYR A 660 18.86 -8.17 -19.40
N GLN A 661 19.65 -7.99 -20.46
CA GLN A 661 21.02 -8.51 -20.54
C GLN A 661 21.95 -7.84 -19.53
N GLN A 662 21.84 -6.52 -19.36
CA GLN A 662 22.63 -5.76 -18.38
C GLN A 662 22.37 -6.23 -16.95
N ALA A 663 21.12 -6.58 -16.61
CA ALA A 663 20.79 -7.17 -15.32
C ALA A 663 21.32 -8.60 -15.15
N GLY A 664 21.69 -9.29 -16.24
CA GLY A 664 22.08 -10.70 -16.23
C GLY A 664 20.91 -11.67 -16.33
N GLY A 665 19.75 -11.22 -16.85
CA GLY A 665 18.53 -12.04 -16.99
C GLY A 665 17.90 -12.44 -15.66
N LEU A 666 16.98 -13.42 -15.68
CA LEU A 666 16.38 -13.98 -14.46
C LEU A 666 17.39 -14.88 -13.73
N ASP A 667 17.41 -14.86 -12.40
CA ASP A 667 18.35 -15.68 -11.62
C ASP A 667 17.88 -17.15 -11.59
N ALA A 668 18.63 -18.03 -12.24
CA ALA A 668 18.30 -19.46 -12.36
C ALA A 668 18.28 -20.22 -11.02
N SER A 669 18.80 -19.64 -9.93
CA SER A 669 18.63 -20.22 -8.59
C SER A 669 17.19 -20.09 -8.06
N LEU A 670 16.42 -19.14 -8.60
CA LEU A 670 14.98 -18.97 -8.37
C LEU A 670 14.24 -19.64 -9.53
N GLN A 671 13.81 -20.88 -9.34
CA GLN A 671 13.25 -21.73 -10.39
C GLN A 671 11.80 -21.39 -10.70
N VAL A 672 11.02 -21.02 -9.68
CA VAL A 672 9.58 -20.84 -9.80
C VAL A 672 9.10 -19.56 -9.15
N ALA A 673 9.40 -19.32 -7.88
CA ALA A 673 8.94 -18.14 -7.16
C ALA A 673 9.99 -17.03 -7.14
N PHE A 674 9.51 -15.78 -7.09
CA PHE A 674 10.30 -14.56 -6.84
C PHE A 674 11.39 -14.22 -7.86
N ASN A 675 11.53 -14.96 -8.97
CA ASN A 675 12.52 -14.67 -10.01
C ASN A 675 12.31 -13.28 -10.65
N ASP A 676 11.06 -12.88 -10.81
CA ASP A 676 10.61 -11.59 -11.31
C ASP A 676 10.89 -10.46 -10.31
N ILE A 677 10.66 -10.70 -9.03
CA ILE A 677 10.94 -9.75 -7.95
C ILE A 677 12.45 -9.52 -7.81
N ASP A 678 13.27 -10.58 -7.77
CA ASP A 678 14.73 -10.46 -7.76
C ASP A 678 15.25 -9.68 -8.97
N PHE A 679 14.72 -9.98 -10.16
CA PHE A 679 15.07 -9.28 -11.40
C PHE A 679 14.72 -7.79 -11.33
N CYS A 680 13.50 -7.45 -10.90
CA CYS A 680 13.06 -6.08 -10.71
C CYS A 680 13.92 -5.31 -9.69
N LEU A 681 14.32 -5.95 -8.59
CA LEU A 681 15.18 -5.34 -7.57
C LEU A 681 16.62 -5.13 -8.10
N ARG A 682 17.16 -6.05 -8.91
CA ARG A 682 18.43 -5.85 -9.61
C ARG A 682 18.38 -4.71 -10.62
N LEU A 683 17.29 -4.56 -11.36
CA LEU A 683 17.10 -3.41 -12.25
C LEU A 683 17.15 -2.09 -11.48
N ARG A 684 16.57 -2.04 -10.28
CA ARG A 684 16.64 -0.87 -9.40
C ARG A 684 18.07 -0.59 -8.92
N GLN A 685 18.84 -1.63 -8.57
CA GLN A 685 20.26 -1.46 -8.24
C GLN A 685 21.09 -0.89 -9.41
N LEU A 686 20.66 -1.14 -10.65
CA LEU A 686 21.27 -0.57 -11.86
C LEU A 686 20.78 0.86 -12.19
N GLY A 687 19.89 1.43 -11.37
CA GLY A 687 19.35 2.78 -11.54
C GLY A 687 18.10 2.88 -12.40
N TYR A 688 17.48 1.76 -12.77
CA TYR A 688 16.20 1.75 -13.47
C TYR A 688 15.01 1.80 -12.50
N THR A 689 13.87 2.30 -12.97
CA THR A 689 12.58 2.19 -12.27
C THR A 689 11.70 1.13 -12.92
N ASN A 690 10.91 0.41 -12.12
CA ASN A 690 9.90 -0.50 -12.65
C ASN A 690 8.55 0.21 -12.65
N VAL A 691 7.78 0.06 -13.71
CA VAL A 691 6.49 0.71 -13.89
C VAL A 691 5.40 -0.35 -13.96
N TRP A 692 4.28 -0.08 -13.31
CA TRP A 692 3.06 -0.85 -13.50
C TRP A 692 2.01 0.07 -14.13
N THR A 693 1.30 -0.44 -15.14
CA THR A 693 0.22 0.28 -15.81
C THR A 693 -1.11 -0.49 -15.69
N PRO A 694 -2.20 0.18 -15.27
CA PRO A 694 -3.52 -0.43 -15.22
C PRO A 694 -4.19 -0.53 -16.60
N PHE A 695 -3.59 0.05 -17.65
CA PHE A 695 -4.23 0.21 -18.96
C PHE A 695 -3.89 -0.90 -19.97
N ALA A 696 -2.96 -1.79 -19.63
CA ALA A 696 -2.77 -3.06 -20.32
C ALA A 696 -3.46 -4.15 -19.49
N GLU A 697 -4.69 -4.53 -19.85
CA GLU A 697 -5.50 -5.50 -19.11
C GLU A 697 -5.45 -6.88 -19.78
N LEU A 698 -5.20 -7.92 -18.98
CA LEU A 698 -5.10 -9.31 -19.41
C LEU A 698 -5.76 -10.22 -18.35
N TYR A 699 -6.30 -11.37 -18.75
CA TYR A 699 -6.61 -12.44 -17.80
C TYR A 699 -5.40 -13.33 -17.61
N HIS A 700 -5.23 -13.88 -16.41
CA HIS A 700 -4.27 -14.93 -16.11
C HIS A 700 -5.02 -16.06 -15.41
N HIS A 701 -5.14 -17.21 -16.09
CA HIS A 701 -5.92 -18.38 -15.66
C HIS A 701 -5.16 -19.24 -14.61
N GLU A 702 -4.40 -18.57 -13.74
CA GLU A 702 -3.38 -19.09 -12.81
C GLU A 702 -3.69 -20.47 -12.19
N SER A 703 -2.63 -21.27 -12.01
CA SER A 703 -2.66 -22.63 -11.46
C SER A 703 -3.34 -23.68 -12.36
N ALA A 704 -3.80 -23.31 -13.55
CA ALA A 704 -4.38 -24.27 -14.50
C ALA A 704 -3.37 -25.36 -14.91
N SER A 705 -2.10 -25.03 -15.19
CA SER A 705 -1.06 -26.01 -15.60
C SER A 705 -0.22 -26.58 -14.45
N ARG A 706 0.03 -25.79 -13.39
CA ARG A 706 1.01 -26.12 -12.33
C ARG A 706 0.44 -26.78 -11.07
N GLY A 707 -0.84 -26.52 -10.74
CA GLY A 707 -1.46 -26.90 -9.46
C GLY A 707 -0.84 -26.21 -8.23
N HIS A 708 -1.49 -26.31 -7.06
CA HIS A 708 -1.05 -25.66 -5.82
C HIS A 708 0.28 -26.21 -5.26
N GLU A 709 0.88 -25.46 -4.32
CA GLU A 709 2.13 -25.78 -3.59
C GLU A 709 1.94 -26.91 -2.54
N ASP A 710 1.35 -28.02 -2.96
CA ASP A 710 0.78 -29.02 -2.05
C ASP A 710 1.70 -30.22 -1.79
N THR A 711 2.80 -30.38 -2.55
CA THR A 711 3.75 -31.48 -2.33
C THR A 711 4.90 -31.06 -1.40
N PRO A 712 5.51 -32.00 -0.64
CA PRO A 712 6.67 -31.72 0.21
C PRO A 712 7.84 -31.08 -0.55
N GLU A 713 8.08 -31.52 -1.79
CA GLU A 713 9.18 -31.04 -2.64
C GLU A 713 8.94 -29.58 -3.08
N LYS A 714 7.70 -29.27 -3.49
CA LYS A 714 7.26 -27.92 -3.87
C LYS A 714 7.42 -26.94 -2.70
N ARG A 715 6.89 -27.31 -1.51
CA ARG A 715 7.07 -26.53 -0.28
C ARG A 715 8.54 -26.34 0.08
N ALA A 716 9.36 -27.38 0.00
CA ALA A 716 10.78 -27.28 0.31
C ALA A 716 11.53 -26.37 -0.67
N ARG A 717 11.18 -26.39 -1.97
CA ARG A 717 11.70 -25.45 -2.97
C ARG A 717 11.27 -24.01 -2.63
N PHE A 718 9.98 -23.79 -2.41
CA PHE A 718 9.46 -22.47 -2.06
C PHE A 718 10.14 -21.89 -0.82
N SER A 719 10.33 -22.69 0.24
CA SER A 719 11.08 -22.26 1.43
C SER A 719 12.52 -21.88 1.11
N ARG A 720 13.22 -22.61 0.24
CA ARG A 720 14.59 -22.22 -0.18
C ARG A 720 14.61 -20.90 -0.96
N GLU A 721 13.64 -20.67 -1.84
CA GLU A 721 13.52 -19.42 -2.61
C GLU A 721 13.17 -18.23 -1.69
N VAL A 722 12.34 -18.44 -0.66
CA VAL A 722 12.09 -17.45 0.40
C VAL A 722 13.38 -17.10 1.14
N GLU A 723 14.14 -18.10 1.60
CA GLU A 723 15.40 -17.86 2.30
C GLU A 723 16.44 -17.18 1.40
N PHE A 724 16.48 -17.50 0.11
CA PHE A 724 17.29 -16.79 -0.87
C PHE A 724 16.95 -15.30 -0.92
N MET A 725 15.66 -14.98 -1.07
CA MET A 725 15.19 -13.59 -1.15
C MET A 725 15.51 -12.81 0.13
N LYS A 726 15.23 -13.40 1.29
CA LYS A 726 15.54 -12.77 2.59
C LYS A 726 17.03 -12.54 2.77
N LYS A 727 17.86 -13.52 2.39
CA LYS A 727 19.33 -13.40 2.49
C LYS A 727 19.90 -12.34 1.57
N ARG A 728 19.39 -12.23 0.33
CA ARG A 728 19.91 -11.30 -0.68
C ARG A 728 19.40 -9.88 -0.48
N TRP A 729 18.10 -9.74 -0.19
CA TRP A 729 17.40 -8.45 -0.25
C TRP A 729 17.02 -7.90 1.13
N GLY A 730 16.87 -8.74 2.15
CA GLY A 730 16.68 -8.35 3.56
C GLY A 730 15.98 -7.02 3.79
N SER A 731 16.76 -5.98 4.10
CA SER A 731 16.27 -4.63 4.40
C SER A 731 15.49 -3.96 3.27
N LEU A 732 15.78 -4.26 2.00
CA LEU A 732 15.04 -3.71 0.85
C LEU A 732 13.63 -4.31 0.76
N LEU A 733 13.43 -5.54 1.24
CA LEU A 733 12.08 -6.12 1.29
C LEU A 733 11.22 -5.38 2.32
N ASP A 734 11.80 -5.05 3.47
CA ASP A 734 11.11 -4.36 4.56
C ASP A 734 10.83 -2.88 4.25
N HIS A 735 11.57 -2.27 3.31
CA HIS A 735 11.49 -0.84 3.01
C HIS A 735 11.17 -0.57 1.54
N ASP A 736 10.04 -1.10 1.06
CA ASP A 736 9.54 -0.82 -0.28
C ASP A 736 9.21 0.68 -0.45
N PRO A 737 9.89 1.44 -1.35
CA PRO A 737 9.59 2.85 -1.57
C PRO A 737 8.19 3.12 -2.10
N ALA A 738 7.51 2.14 -2.70
CA ALA A 738 6.13 2.26 -3.17
C ALA A 738 5.09 1.98 -2.06
N TYR A 739 5.51 1.65 -0.84
CA TYR A 739 4.64 1.21 0.25
C TYR A 739 4.98 1.86 1.60
N ASN A 740 4.01 2.60 2.14
CA ASN A 740 4.21 3.44 3.31
C ASN A 740 4.46 2.63 4.61
N PRO A 741 5.34 3.10 5.52
CA PRO A 741 5.63 2.42 6.80
C PRO A 741 4.44 2.35 7.76
N ASN A 742 3.43 3.21 7.61
CA ASN A 742 2.19 3.15 8.38
C ASN A 742 1.27 1.98 7.96
N LEU A 743 1.66 1.22 6.92
CA LEU A 743 0.94 0.06 6.40
C LEU A 743 1.65 -1.25 6.75
N THR A 744 0.87 -2.30 7.07
CA THR A 744 1.39 -3.58 7.56
C THR A 744 2.06 -4.41 6.46
N LEU A 745 3.11 -5.14 6.84
CA LEU A 745 3.72 -6.22 6.04
C LEU A 745 3.23 -7.62 6.47
N ALA A 746 2.59 -7.75 7.63
CA ALA A 746 2.16 -9.05 8.15
C ALA A 746 0.74 -9.42 7.68
N GLY A 747 -0.12 -8.41 7.51
CA GLY A 747 -1.54 -8.55 7.21
C GLY A 747 -1.89 -8.32 5.74
N GLU A 748 -3.14 -7.91 5.52
CA GLU A 748 -3.63 -7.53 4.19
C GLU A 748 -2.90 -6.28 3.69
N PRO A 749 -2.45 -6.23 2.42
CA PRO A 749 -1.87 -5.03 1.84
C PRO A 749 -2.79 -3.81 2.04
N PHE A 750 -2.22 -2.65 2.33
CA PHE A 750 -2.91 -1.40 2.63
C PHE A 750 -3.72 -1.36 3.94
N ALA A 751 -3.67 -2.40 4.78
CA ALA A 751 -4.12 -2.29 6.16
C ALA A 751 -3.08 -1.55 7.03
N LEU A 752 -3.54 -0.91 8.11
CA LEU A 752 -2.69 -0.20 9.06
C LEU A 752 -1.68 -1.13 9.74
N ALA A 753 -0.46 -0.63 9.93
CA ALA A 753 0.55 -1.24 10.80
C ALA A 753 0.31 -0.84 12.26
N PHE A 754 0.47 -1.80 13.17
CA PHE A 754 0.30 -1.64 14.62
C PHE A 754 1.44 -2.37 15.34
N PRO A 755 2.51 -1.67 15.77
CA PRO A 755 2.80 -0.25 15.55
C PRO A 755 3.15 0.08 14.08
N PRO A 756 3.17 1.36 13.70
CA PRO A 756 3.83 1.81 12.47
C PRO A 756 5.24 1.24 12.37
N ARG A 757 5.64 0.86 11.16
CA ARG A 757 6.98 0.33 10.90
C ARG A 757 7.99 1.47 10.99
N GLU A 758 9.24 1.15 11.31
CA GLU A 758 10.28 2.17 11.36
C GLU A 758 10.45 2.83 9.99
N TRP A 759 10.49 4.16 10.00
CA TRP A 759 10.91 4.91 8.83
C TRP A 759 12.41 4.67 8.64
N PRO A 760 12.85 4.12 7.49
CA PRO A 760 14.27 3.95 7.22
C PRO A 760 14.95 5.32 7.26
N GLN A 761 15.79 5.54 8.26
CA GLN A 761 16.52 6.80 8.50
C GLN A 761 17.65 7.05 7.50
N PHE A 762 17.72 6.29 6.41
CA PHE A 762 18.81 6.30 5.45
C PHE A 762 18.28 6.64 4.05
N PRO A 763 19.02 7.41 3.23
CA PRO A 763 18.82 7.29 1.81
C PRO A 763 19.11 5.83 1.43
N ILE A 764 18.11 5.13 0.91
CA ILE A 764 18.38 3.99 0.03
C ILE A 764 19.19 4.63 -1.09
N GLU A 765 20.51 4.39 -1.12
CA GLU A 765 21.43 5.00 -2.06
C GLU A 765 20.78 5.06 -3.45
N ALA A 766 20.43 6.28 -3.88
CA ALA A 766 20.17 6.49 -5.30
C ALA A 766 21.49 6.13 -5.98
N PRO A 767 21.51 5.17 -6.93
CA PRO A 767 22.74 4.82 -7.59
C PRO A 767 23.28 6.10 -8.25
N ALA A 768 24.57 6.38 -7.99
CA ALA A 768 25.26 7.51 -8.57
C ALA A 768 25.01 7.50 -10.09
N VAL A 769 24.26 8.50 -10.57
CA VAL A 769 24.14 8.78 -12.00
C VAL A 769 25.53 9.21 -12.43
N THR A 770 26.31 8.25 -12.93
CA THR A 770 27.52 8.59 -13.68
C THR A 770 27.01 9.26 -14.94
N ALA A 771 27.11 10.59 -14.98
CA ALA A 771 26.88 11.39 -16.16
C ALA A 771 27.87 10.92 -17.24
N GLY A 772 27.46 9.94 -18.04
CA GLY A 772 28.15 9.58 -19.26
C GLY A 772 27.96 10.72 -20.24
N SER A 773 28.97 11.58 -20.37
CA SER A 773 29.06 12.58 -21.41
C SER A 773 29.06 11.87 -22.78
N ALA A 774 27.89 11.74 -23.39
CA ALA A 774 27.79 11.44 -24.81
C ALA A 774 28.27 12.68 -25.57
N THR A 775 29.56 12.69 -25.91
CA THR A 775 30.14 13.65 -26.84
C THR A 775 29.52 13.37 -28.22
N VAL A 776 28.67 14.29 -28.67
CA VAL A 776 28.18 14.35 -30.04
C VAL A 776 29.37 14.62 -30.94
N HIS A 777 29.85 13.60 -31.66
CA HIS A 777 30.77 13.80 -32.76
C HIS A 777 30.02 14.45 -33.93
N GLU A 778 30.22 15.76 -34.10
CA GLU A 778 29.88 16.47 -35.34
C GLU A 778 30.61 15.82 -36.53
N VAL A 779 29.84 15.20 -37.42
CA VAL A 779 30.30 14.89 -38.77
C VAL A 779 30.30 16.19 -39.57
N ARG A 780 31.45 16.85 -39.66
CA ARG A 780 31.68 17.92 -40.63
C ARG A 780 31.73 17.34 -42.03
N THR A 781 30.71 17.63 -42.81
CA THR A 781 30.77 17.61 -44.28
C THR A 781 31.58 18.82 -44.75
N SER A 782 32.70 18.60 -45.43
CA SER A 782 33.39 19.63 -46.21
C SER A 782 33.41 19.23 -47.68
N HIS A 783 32.68 20.00 -48.48
CA HIS A 783 32.92 20.11 -49.92
C HIS A 783 34.29 20.79 -50.15
N ALA A 784 35.21 20.06 -50.79
CA ALA A 784 36.14 20.53 -51.82
C ALA A 784 36.89 19.30 -52.35
#